data_AF-D6AUW2-F1
#
_entry.id   AF-D6AUW2-F1
#
_cell.length_a   1.000
_cell.length_b   1.000
_cell.length_c   1.000
_cell.angle_alpha   90.00
_cell.angle_beta   90.00
_cell.angle_gamma   90.00
#
_symmetry.space_group_name_H-M   'P 1'
#
loop_
_entity.id
_entity.type
_entity.pdbx_description
1 polymer ?
#
loop_
_entity_poly.entity_id
_entity_poly.type
_entity_poly.pdbx_seq_one_letter_code
_entity_poly.pdbx_strand_id
1 'polypeptide(L)'
;MPTDTDSRSYLWQRSGRLGVKNVEQRSDEEPLVRAARIIESIVEAREIISPFSRKVEKGWENASDGKIDAAVRERKLPLHEQVQLLFLHSQRLALDAAERYDPSLLRESLVRLVRAGVYMARERRQLTPGLRKAALSFAAICADGVRVPRGLREEVKREAERIDDLPDWAALFGNGWDKQALSERLKEVRKAAIEKNPVLLPKGELPESDETAADLLAVAAGRQEREAVEVGGDIDYDRSDAEVRLRSVELSALRGAPGRLKLTFGKKSSPSSALIFGENGTGKSTIVDAIEFALQGRIGRSAHYDSPLAPSLRSFSATGESVARVDLTDGSSVERKAVIDSQKRVAAEPRGVRPGFRLAPITIKRADLSNFLDTEALSRGTVLLDYFPADSDSLAVRPSEKARLLQIEVTELRIKRTAYSGRLAELIGVDPVDLANSSGFNKAIREKIYKGKSAATFSEGGGWEHVDIELRQLVQQLGSVFGQLGKAKQFIENSDNSLNPVLHRKQTLLLKSALQDVGGEVTSAFRRICHEHPVERIDIVLGESGPLSLDLVVKLDGGRNCFPQQLFSEAYRDLLALLFFVAVARRSAERGQAKVLILDDVLQSVDSTVRQAFVEHLLEELSEWQLIFTVHDRFWLERLRSLFNSAQHIFVEHQIRRWHPVTGPELQLPGVDALTKDLKLLLEHGEPDSIAGKAGPLLEYVCRELCARLRLPIPYNRERVFTLHDLWGSVFGSLSSTPLAATLRKIDSVRGMRNPVAHGDPRSLELTSVEACSFGNAVLELYEAVRCSSCKRWANEGKHCSDSPCVVDIQLARK
;
A
#
# COMPACT_ATOMS: atom_id res chain seq x y z
N MET A 1 17.55 18.04 -48.94
CA MET A 1 18.92 18.56 -49.09
C MET A 1 19.19 19.54 -47.98
N PRO A 2 20.28 19.39 -47.22
CA PRO A 2 20.97 20.53 -46.63
C PRO A 2 22.33 20.69 -47.30
N THR A 3 22.53 21.89 -47.81
CA THR A 3 23.73 22.40 -48.47
C THR A 3 24.87 22.59 -47.49
N ASP A 4 26.05 22.18 -47.94
CA ASP A 4 27.37 22.64 -47.47
C ASP A 4 27.40 24.13 -47.16
N THR A 5 27.79 24.47 -45.93
CA THR A 5 28.71 25.57 -45.63
C THR A 5 29.35 25.30 -44.26
N ASP A 6 30.32 24.38 -44.24
CA ASP A 6 31.25 24.17 -43.12
C ASP A 6 32.31 25.30 -43.18
N SER A 7 31.95 26.50 -42.69
CA SER A 7 32.91 27.61 -42.56
C SER A 7 33.72 27.42 -41.27
N ARG A 8 34.66 26.47 -41.28
CA ARG A 8 35.67 26.31 -40.21
C ARG A 8 36.64 27.50 -40.26
N SER A 9 36.48 28.47 -39.38
CA SER A 9 37.41 29.59 -39.26
C SER A 9 38.51 29.31 -38.22
N TYR A 10 39.41 28.36 -38.50
CA TYR A 10 40.74 28.35 -37.87
C TYR A 10 41.65 29.26 -38.69
N LEU A 11 41.77 30.53 -38.29
CA LEU A 11 42.71 31.46 -38.92
C LEU A 11 44.13 31.18 -38.42
N TRP A 12 44.89 30.44 -39.23
CA TRP A 12 46.33 30.22 -39.16
C TRP A 12 47.07 31.57 -39.10
N GLN A 13 47.70 31.93 -37.97
CA GLN A 13 48.61 33.09 -37.95
C GLN A 13 49.98 32.71 -38.55
N ARG A 14 50.63 33.70 -39.18
CA ARG A 14 51.80 33.66 -40.09
C ARG A 14 53.07 32.91 -39.64
N SER A 15 53.05 32.13 -38.56
CA SER A 15 54.12 31.23 -38.12
C SER A 15 53.75 29.73 -38.14
N GLY A 16 52.50 29.39 -38.49
CA GLY A 16 52.08 28.01 -38.70
C GLY A 16 51.63 27.22 -37.47
N ARG A 17 50.93 27.87 -36.54
CA ARG A 17 50.42 27.24 -35.31
C ARG A 17 48.90 27.34 -35.19
N LEU A 18 48.28 26.25 -34.71
CA LEU A 18 46.94 26.25 -34.11
C LEU A 18 47.02 27.01 -32.78
N GLY A 19 46.19 28.02 -32.59
CA GLY A 19 46.18 28.80 -31.35
C GLY A 19 44.78 29.35 -31.06
N VAL A 20 44.40 29.36 -29.78
CA VAL A 20 43.21 30.05 -29.29
C VAL A 20 43.41 31.55 -29.55
N LYS A 21 42.51 32.23 -30.28
CA LYS A 21 42.57 33.70 -30.44
C LYS A 21 42.71 34.38 -29.07
N ASN A 22 43.48 35.47 -29.02
CA ASN A 22 43.62 36.37 -27.87
C ASN A 22 42.26 36.73 -27.26
N VAL A 23 41.81 35.94 -26.28
CA VAL A 23 40.92 36.40 -25.23
C VAL A 23 41.87 37.04 -24.23
N GLU A 24 41.85 38.38 -24.18
CA GLU A 24 42.56 39.17 -23.18
C GLU A 24 42.42 38.52 -21.80
N GLN A 25 43.50 38.53 -21.02
CA GLN A 25 43.53 38.05 -19.64
C GLN A 25 42.39 38.68 -18.83
N ARG A 26 41.23 38.00 -18.80
CA ARG A 26 40.11 38.29 -17.93
C ARG A 26 40.09 37.21 -16.85
N SER A 27 39.88 37.62 -15.61
CA SER A 27 39.78 36.74 -14.44
C SER A 27 38.66 35.69 -14.53
N ASP A 28 37.73 35.87 -15.48
CA ASP A 28 36.56 35.00 -15.71
C ASP A 28 36.67 34.21 -17.04
N GLU A 29 37.80 33.53 -17.25
CA GLU A 29 37.94 32.66 -18.43
C GLU A 29 37.13 31.35 -18.25
N GLU A 30 36.24 31.06 -19.21
CA GLU A 30 35.33 29.92 -19.20
C GLU A 30 36.07 28.57 -19.01
N PRO A 31 35.50 27.60 -18.27
CA PRO A 31 36.18 26.36 -17.90
C PRO A 31 36.72 25.54 -19.08
N LEU A 32 35.99 25.46 -20.19
CA LEU A 32 36.39 24.71 -21.39
C LEU A 32 37.53 25.40 -22.15
N VAL A 33 37.51 26.74 -22.23
CA VAL A 33 38.59 27.53 -22.86
C VAL A 33 39.89 27.38 -22.08
N ARG A 34 39.81 27.47 -20.74
CA ARG A 34 40.95 27.24 -19.86
C ARG A 34 41.52 25.83 -20.00
N ALA A 35 40.64 24.82 -20.04
CA ALA A 35 41.03 23.44 -20.24
C ALA A 35 41.71 23.20 -21.59
N ALA A 36 41.22 23.82 -22.67
CA ALA A 36 41.82 23.74 -23.99
C ALA A 36 43.24 24.30 -24.02
N ARG A 37 43.47 25.46 -23.38
CA ARG A 37 44.81 26.07 -23.24
C ARG A 37 45.78 25.19 -22.44
N ILE A 38 45.29 24.49 -21.42
CA ILE A 38 46.13 23.54 -20.67
C ILE A 38 46.59 22.40 -21.57
N ILE A 39 45.69 21.82 -22.38
CA ILE A 39 46.06 20.76 -23.33
C ILE A 39 47.06 21.28 -24.37
N GLU A 40 46.82 22.46 -24.91
CA GLU A 40 47.74 23.15 -25.83
C GLU A 40 49.16 23.28 -25.23
N SER A 41 49.28 23.76 -23.98
CA SER A 41 50.58 23.89 -23.32
C SER A 41 51.31 22.54 -23.12
N ILE A 42 50.58 21.44 -22.94
CA ILE A 42 51.16 20.08 -22.84
C ILE A 42 51.69 19.63 -24.20
N VAL A 43 50.96 19.92 -25.28
CA VAL A 43 51.38 19.59 -26.64
C VAL A 43 52.61 20.41 -27.05
N GLU A 44 52.62 21.71 -26.77
CA GLU A 44 53.77 22.58 -27.03
C GLU A 44 55.04 22.11 -26.29
N ALA A 45 54.91 21.75 -25.01
CA ALA A 45 56.02 21.21 -24.22
C ALA A 45 56.60 19.92 -24.85
N ARG A 46 55.72 19.08 -25.42
CA ARG A 46 56.14 17.87 -26.11
C ARG A 46 56.82 18.17 -27.45
N GLU A 47 56.28 19.12 -28.20
CA GLU A 47 56.79 19.53 -29.51
C GLU A 47 58.21 20.11 -29.41
N ILE A 48 58.51 20.87 -28.35
CA ILE A 48 59.87 21.39 -28.08
C ILE A 48 60.90 20.25 -27.99
N ILE A 49 60.53 19.15 -27.33
CA ILE A 49 61.40 17.97 -27.18
C ILE A 49 61.46 17.13 -28.46
N SER A 50 60.34 17.05 -29.18
CA SER A 50 60.18 16.20 -30.36
C SER A 50 59.30 16.90 -31.40
N PRO A 51 59.89 17.74 -32.27
CA PRO A 51 59.15 18.49 -33.28
C PRO A 51 58.33 17.58 -34.19
N PHE A 52 57.14 18.04 -34.59
CA PHE A 52 56.30 17.28 -35.50
C PHE A 52 56.94 17.17 -36.89
N SER A 53 56.79 16.01 -37.53
CA SER A 53 57.28 15.84 -38.89
C SER A 53 56.42 16.67 -39.85
N ARG A 54 57.02 17.23 -40.91
CA ARG A 54 56.27 17.96 -41.96
C ARG A 54 55.10 17.16 -42.55
N LYS A 55 55.21 15.83 -42.52
CA LYS A 55 54.18 14.89 -42.99
C LYS A 55 52.99 14.81 -42.02
N VAL A 56 53.24 14.90 -40.71
CA VAL A 56 52.19 14.97 -39.69
C VAL A 56 51.51 16.34 -39.74
N GLU A 57 52.29 17.43 -39.76
CA GLU A 57 51.79 18.81 -39.80
C GLU A 57 50.89 19.09 -41.01
N LYS A 58 51.38 18.83 -42.23
CA LYS A 58 50.62 19.15 -43.47
C LYS A 58 49.67 18.06 -43.92
N GLY A 59 49.96 16.80 -43.58
CA GLY A 59 49.19 15.65 -44.07
C GLY A 59 47.88 15.41 -43.33
N TRP A 60 47.76 15.91 -42.10
CA TRP A 60 46.62 15.61 -41.21
C TRP A 60 45.84 16.83 -40.74
N GLU A 61 46.26 18.03 -41.16
CA GLU A 61 45.62 19.32 -40.85
C GLU A 61 44.10 19.29 -41.11
N ASN A 62 43.68 18.73 -42.25
CA ASN A 62 42.28 18.67 -42.68
C ASN A 62 41.66 17.27 -42.58
N ALA A 63 42.32 16.31 -41.93
CA ALA A 63 41.80 14.95 -41.82
C ALA A 63 40.66 14.85 -40.80
N SER A 64 39.59 14.11 -41.12
CA SER A 64 38.50 13.84 -40.16
C SER A 64 38.98 12.99 -38.99
N ASP A 65 38.31 13.07 -37.83
CA ASP A 65 38.66 12.27 -36.64
C ASP A 65 38.71 10.77 -36.94
N GLY A 66 37.76 10.27 -37.74
CA GLY A 66 37.74 8.88 -38.18
C GLY A 66 38.95 8.47 -39.04
N LYS A 67 39.48 9.37 -39.88
CA LYS A 67 40.71 9.11 -40.66
C LYS A 67 41.94 9.07 -39.76
N ILE A 68 42.01 9.95 -38.76
CA ILE A 68 43.10 9.97 -37.78
C ILE A 68 43.08 8.68 -36.94
N ASP A 69 41.92 8.29 -36.42
CA ASP A 69 41.77 7.06 -35.65
C ASP A 69 42.14 5.81 -36.45
N ALA A 70 41.74 5.74 -37.72
CA ALA A 70 42.12 4.64 -38.61
C ALA A 70 43.64 4.57 -38.81
N ALA A 71 44.29 5.72 -39.03
CA ALA A 71 45.74 5.79 -39.24
C ALA A 71 46.55 5.31 -38.03
N VAL A 72 46.11 5.67 -36.82
CA VAL A 72 46.71 5.22 -35.56
C VAL A 72 46.44 3.73 -35.33
N ARG A 73 45.21 3.27 -35.58
CA ARG A 73 44.80 1.87 -35.32
C ARG A 73 45.44 0.87 -36.29
N GLU A 74 45.50 1.22 -37.56
CA GLU A 74 46.01 0.35 -38.64
C GLU A 74 47.55 0.36 -38.72
N ARG A 75 48.23 1.14 -37.86
CA ARG A 75 49.69 1.26 -37.79
C ARG A 75 50.34 1.62 -39.14
N LYS A 76 49.64 2.40 -39.97
CA LYS A 76 50.11 2.84 -41.30
C LYS A 76 51.27 3.84 -41.23
N LEU A 77 51.52 4.42 -40.07
CA LEU A 77 52.60 5.36 -39.80
C LEU A 77 53.65 4.72 -38.87
N PRO A 78 54.93 5.13 -38.91
CA PRO A 78 55.90 4.81 -37.88
C PRO A 78 55.41 5.20 -36.48
N LEU A 79 55.87 4.48 -35.45
CA LEU A 79 55.39 4.66 -34.07
C LEU A 79 55.56 6.11 -33.57
N HIS A 80 56.68 6.75 -33.87
CA HIS A 80 56.90 8.16 -33.52
C HIS A 80 55.89 9.11 -34.21
N GLU A 81 55.56 8.91 -35.50
CA GLU A 81 54.55 9.72 -36.20
C GLU A 81 53.14 9.47 -35.64
N GLN A 82 52.82 8.25 -35.20
CA GLN A 82 51.55 7.95 -34.52
C GLN A 82 51.42 8.69 -33.19
N VAL A 83 52.50 8.77 -32.42
CA VAL A 83 52.54 9.52 -31.16
C VAL A 83 52.32 11.01 -31.43
N GLN A 84 53.04 11.59 -32.38
CA GLN A 84 52.89 12.99 -32.78
C GLN A 84 51.45 13.30 -33.20
N LEU A 85 50.86 12.42 -34.03
CA LEU A 85 49.47 12.55 -34.48
C LEU A 85 48.45 12.48 -33.33
N LEU A 86 48.68 11.66 -32.31
CA LEU A 86 47.82 11.59 -31.11
C LEU A 86 47.86 12.85 -30.25
N PHE A 87 49.03 13.49 -30.12
CA PHE A 87 49.14 14.78 -29.43
C PHE A 87 48.44 15.89 -30.22
N LEU A 88 48.66 15.97 -31.54
CA LEU A 88 47.96 16.92 -32.41
C LEU A 88 46.43 16.73 -32.36
N HIS A 89 45.96 15.49 -32.40
CA HIS A 89 44.53 15.18 -32.32
C HIS A 89 43.93 15.57 -30.96
N SER A 90 44.67 15.36 -29.87
CA SER A 90 44.25 15.80 -28.54
C SER A 90 44.07 17.32 -28.47
N GLN A 91 45.02 18.10 -28.99
CA GLN A 91 44.92 19.55 -29.03
C GLN A 91 43.69 20.00 -29.83
N ARG A 92 43.47 19.42 -31.03
CA ARG A 92 42.30 19.74 -31.85
C ARG A 92 40.99 19.47 -31.13
N LEU A 93 40.83 18.28 -30.55
CA LEU A 93 39.61 17.93 -29.80
C LEU A 93 39.37 18.86 -28.60
N ALA A 94 40.43 19.35 -27.96
CA ALA A 94 40.30 20.30 -26.86
C ALA A 94 39.88 21.70 -27.34
N LEU A 95 40.38 22.15 -28.49
CA LEU A 95 39.94 23.39 -29.13
C LEU A 95 38.48 23.30 -29.59
N ASP A 96 38.10 22.20 -30.25
CA ASP A 96 36.72 21.94 -30.66
C ASP A 96 35.77 21.88 -29.43
N ALA A 97 36.25 21.33 -28.30
CA ALA A 97 35.49 21.32 -27.06
C ALA A 97 35.18 22.73 -26.55
N ALA A 98 36.15 23.65 -26.64
CA ALA A 98 35.96 25.05 -26.26
C ALA A 98 35.07 25.80 -27.25
N GLU A 99 35.24 25.59 -28.55
CA GLU A 99 34.46 26.27 -29.59
C GLU A 99 32.99 25.82 -29.63
N ARG A 100 32.75 24.51 -29.51
CA ARG A 100 31.41 23.91 -29.58
C ARG A 100 30.72 23.81 -28.23
N TYR A 101 31.40 24.23 -27.17
CA TYR A 101 30.95 24.08 -25.78
C TYR A 101 30.54 22.63 -25.51
N ASP A 102 31.43 21.68 -25.82
CA ASP A 102 31.18 20.25 -25.71
C ASP A 102 32.25 19.54 -24.84
N PRO A 103 31.95 19.34 -23.55
CA PRO A 103 32.81 18.60 -22.62
C PRO A 103 33.13 17.16 -23.05
N SER A 104 32.35 16.57 -23.95
CA SER A 104 32.61 15.21 -24.46
C SER A 104 33.88 15.14 -25.30
N LEU A 105 34.13 16.15 -26.12
CA LEU A 105 35.34 16.26 -26.95
C LEU A 105 36.60 16.42 -26.07
N LEU A 106 36.48 17.10 -24.93
CA LEU A 106 37.57 17.21 -23.96
C LEU A 106 37.90 15.86 -23.29
N ARG A 107 36.90 15.01 -23.04
CA ARG A 107 37.13 13.62 -22.57
C ARG A 107 37.84 12.80 -23.63
N GLU A 108 37.45 12.93 -24.90
CA GLU A 108 38.12 12.24 -26.00
C GLU A 108 39.57 12.69 -26.18
N SER A 109 39.83 14.00 -26.02
CA SER A 109 41.18 14.57 -26.00
C SER A 109 42.08 13.88 -24.96
N LEU A 110 41.60 13.73 -23.71
CA LEU A 110 42.34 13.01 -22.66
C LEU A 110 42.60 11.54 -23.03
N VAL A 111 41.64 10.86 -23.66
CA VAL A 111 41.82 9.48 -24.15
C VAL A 111 42.94 9.40 -25.21
N ARG A 112 43.09 10.41 -26.08
CA ARG A 112 44.21 10.46 -27.05
C ARG A 112 45.56 10.60 -26.36
N LEU A 113 45.67 11.41 -25.31
CA LEU A 113 46.90 11.53 -24.52
C LEU A 113 47.27 10.24 -23.79
N VAL A 114 46.28 9.52 -23.24
CA VAL A 114 46.51 8.20 -22.64
C VAL A 114 47.10 7.24 -23.67
N ARG A 115 46.54 7.20 -24.88
CA ARG A 115 47.07 6.37 -25.97
C ARG A 115 48.48 6.80 -26.38
N ALA A 116 48.75 8.10 -26.44
CA ALA A 116 50.07 8.63 -26.78
C ALA A 116 51.13 8.13 -25.79
N GLY A 117 50.89 8.25 -24.47
CA GLY A 117 51.82 7.78 -23.44
C GLY A 117 52.07 6.26 -23.50
N VAL A 118 51.02 5.46 -23.77
CA VAL A 118 51.17 4.01 -23.97
C VAL A 118 51.99 3.69 -25.23
N TYR A 119 51.75 4.39 -26.33
CA TYR A 119 52.42 4.13 -27.61
C TYR A 119 53.89 4.51 -27.53
N MET A 120 54.22 5.62 -26.86
CA MET A 120 55.61 5.99 -26.54
C MET A 120 56.32 4.90 -25.75
N ALA A 121 55.70 4.39 -24.67
CA ALA A 121 56.33 3.40 -23.81
C ALA A 121 56.64 2.05 -24.49
N ARG A 122 56.01 1.77 -25.64
CA ARG A 122 56.24 0.57 -26.46
C ARG A 122 57.54 0.63 -27.27
N GLU A 123 58.15 1.81 -27.43
CA GLU A 123 59.40 2.00 -28.19
C GLU A 123 60.64 1.63 -27.37
N ARG A 124 60.83 0.32 -27.13
CA ARG A 124 61.87 -0.22 -26.22
C ARG A 124 63.31 -0.05 -26.70
N ARG A 125 63.54 0.18 -28.01
CA ARG A 125 64.89 0.23 -28.60
C ARG A 125 65.53 1.62 -28.59
N GLN A 126 64.72 2.68 -28.46
CA GLN A 126 65.20 4.06 -28.59
C GLN A 126 65.01 4.91 -27.32
N LEU A 127 64.16 4.48 -26.39
CA LEU A 127 63.87 5.24 -25.17
C LEU A 127 64.54 4.63 -23.95
N THR A 128 65.08 5.49 -23.08
CA THR A 128 65.60 5.09 -21.77
C THR A 128 64.47 4.52 -20.88
N PRO A 129 64.77 3.61 -19.95
CA PRO A 129 63.79 3.11 -18.98
C PRO A 129 63.08 4.24 -18.22
N GLY A 130 63.80 5.27 -17.78
CA GLY A 130 63.23 6.44 -17.10
C GLY A 130 62.23 7.23 -17.95
N LEU A 131 62.50 7.43 -19.24
CA LEU A 131 61.56 8.11 -20.15
C LEU A 131 60.30 7.26 -20.42
N ARG A 132 60.45 5.94 -20.51
CA ARG A 132 59.32 5.01 -20.62
C ARG A 132 58.45 5.03 -19.35
N LYS A 133 59.07 5.10 -18.17
CA LYS A 133 58.35 5.27 -16.90
C LYS A 133 57.60 6.60 -16.84
N ALA A 134 58.20 7.69 -17.32
CA ALA A 134 57.54 8.99 -17.39
C ALA A 134 56.32 8.97 -18.33
N ALA A 135 56.44 8.37 -19.52
CA ALA A 135 55.33 8.25 -20.48
C ALA A 135 54.13 7.44 -19.94
N LEU A 136 54.38 6.34 -19.23
CA LEU A 136 53.34 5.55 -18.57
C LEU A 136 52.72 6.29 -17.38
N SER A 137 53.53 7.03 -16.63
CA SER A 137 53.05 7.87 -15.52
C SER A 137 52.16 9.00 -16.04
N PHE A 138 52.52 9.64 -17.15
CA PHE A 138 51.68 10.61 -17.85
C PHE A 138 50.34 10.01 -18.29
N ALA A 139 50.36 8.84 -18.93
CA ALA A 139 49.14 8.14 -19.33
C ALA A 139 48.23 7.82 -18.13
N ALA A 140 48.81 7.47 -16.98
CA ALA A 140 48.05 7.22 -15.75
C ALA A 140 47.37 8.50 -15.22
N ILE A 141 48.06 9.65 -15.26
CA ILE A 141 47.51 10.95 -14.82
C ILE A 141 46.36 11.37 -15.75
N CYS A 142 46.51 11.24 -17.07
CA CYS A 142 45.44 11.55 -18.03
C CYS A 142 44.24 10.60 -17.91
N ALA A 143 44.47 9.35 -17.49
CA ALA A 143 43.40 8.36 -17.32
C ALA A 143 42.64 8.50 -15.99
N ASP A 144 43.12 9.32 -15.06
CA ASP A 144 42.47 9.53 -13.76
C ASP A 144 41.16 10.30 -13.93
N GLY A 145 40.05 9.80 -13.37
CA GLY A 145 38.72 10.44 -13.49
C GLY A 145 38.06 10.40 -14.89
N VAL A 146 38.70 9.83 -15.91
CA VAL A 146 38.14 9.69 -17.28
C VAL A 146 37.80 8.24 -17.59
N ARG A 147 36.71 7.99 -18.33
CA ARG A 147 36.29 6.64 -18.75
C ARG A 147 37.18 6.14 -19.89
N VAL A 148 38.23 5.40 -19.53
CA VAL A 148 39.18 4.75 -20.46
C VAL A 148 38.87 3.25 -20.58
N PRO A 149 39.06 2.60 -21.74
CA PRO A 149 38.90 1.15 -21.87
C PRO A 149 39.73 0.36 -20.84
N ARG A 150 39.10 -0.61 -20.16
CA ARG A 150 39.70 -1.37 -19.05
C ARG A 150 41.06 -1.98 -19.41
N GLY A 151 41.19 -2.58 -20.60
CA GLY A 151 42.45 -3.17 -21.06
C GLY A 151 43.60 -2.17 -21.19
N LEU A 152 43.32 -0.91 -21.55
CA LEU A 152 44.35 0.12 -21.66
C LEU A 152 44.83 0.60 -20.28
N ARG A 153 43.91 0.72 -19.32
CA ARG A 153 44.24 1.08 -17.92
C ARG A 153 45.06 -0.03 -17.23
N GLU A 154 44.71 -1.29 -17.48
CA GLU A 154 45.48 -2.45 -17.00
C GLU A 154 46.87 -2.54 -17.66
N GLU A 155 46.98 -2.22 -18.95
CA GLU A 155 48.27 -2.16 -19.66
C GLU A 155 49.20 -1.09 -19.08
N VAL A 156 48.69 0.13 -18.83
CA VAL A 156 49.47 1.22 -18.21
C VAL A 156 50.02 0.79 -16.85
N LYS A 157 49.17 0.23 -15.99
CA LYS A 157 49.57 -0.22 -14.64
C LYS A 157 50.63 -1.31 -14.71
N ARG A 158 50.39 -2.34 -15.51
CA ARG A 158 51.28 -3.50 -15.64
C ARG A 158 52.64 -3.14 -16.22
N GLU A 159 52.70 -2.32 -17.28
CA GLU A 159 53.99 -1.93 -17.86
C GLU A 159 54.75 -0.94 -16.96
N ALA A 160 54.03 -0.11 -16.18
CA ALA A 160 54.67 0.81 -15.24
C ALA A 160 55.33 0.06 -14.09
N GLU A 161 54.71 -1.00 -13.57
CA GLU A 161 55.26 -1.85 -12.50
C GLU A 161 56.52 -2.63 -12.92
N ARG A 162 56.77 -2.80 -14.22
CA ARG A 162 57.94 -3.53 -14.76
C ARG A 162 59.21 -2.69 -14.92
N ILE A 163 59.15 -1.38 -14.65
CA ILE A 163 60.27 -0.45 -14.81
C ILE A 163 60.62 0.09 -13.42
N ASP A 164 61.82 -0.24 -12.94
CA ASP A 164 62.31 0.14 -11.61
C ASP A 164 62.90 1.56 -11.59
N ASP A 165 63.30 2.11 -12.74
CA ASP A 165 63.83 3.46 -12.87
C ASP A 165 62.83 4.56 -12.47
N LEU A 166 63.36 5.68 -11.99
CA LEU A 166 62.59 6.89 -11.72
C LEU A 166 62.11 7.52 -13.05
N PRO A 167 60.91 8.13 -13.07
CA PRO A 167 60.38 8.76 -14.26
C PRO A 167 61.19 10.01 -14.64
N ASP A 168 61.74 10.00 -15.86
CA ASP A 168 62.46 11.13 -16.46
C ASP A 168 61.50 12.09 -17.16
N TRP A 169 60.94 13.02 -16.38
CA TRP A 169 59.98 14.01 -16.89
C TRP A 169 60.62 15.08 -17.77
N ALA A 170 61.88 15.43 -17.50
CA ALA A 170 62.62 16.42 -18.28
C ALA A 170 62.85 15.93 -19.72
N ALA A 171 63.13 14.64 -19.90
CA ALA A 171 63.21 14.04 -21.24
C ALA A 171 61.85 13.91 -21.95
N LEU A 172 60.73 14.00 -21.22
CA LEU A 172 59.38 13.88 -21.79
C LEU A 172 58.81 15.23 -22.25
N PHE A 173 58.90 16.26 -21.40
CA PHE A 173 58.27 17.58 -21.60
C PHE A 173 59.21 18.78 -21.33
N GLY A 174 60.50 18.55 -21.05
CA GLY A 174 61.45 19.61 -20.73
C GLY A 174 61.39 20.10 -19.28
N ASN A 175 62.20 21.12 -18.96
CA ASN A 175 62.29 21.67 -17.60
C ASN A 175 61.00 22.42 -17.23
N GLY A 176 60.45 22.13 -16.05
CA GLY A 176 59.23 22.79 -15.52
C GLY A 176 57.96 21.94 -15.59
N TRP A 177 58.01 20.74 -16.17
CA TRP A 177 56.92 19.78 -16.17
C TRP A 177 57.31 18.54 -15.36
N ASP A 178 56.70 18.36 -14.19
CA ASP A 178 56.85 17.16 -13.37
C ASP A 178 55.49 16.52 -13.06
N LYS A 179 55.50 15.43 -12.30
CA LYS A 179 54.29 14.71 -11.90
C LYS A 179 53.27 15.61 -11.19
N GLN A 180 53.72 16.53 -10.34
CA GLN A 180 52.84 17.37 -9.54
C GLN A 180 52.21 18.46 -10.41
N ALA A 181 53.03 19.17 -11.20
CA ALA A 181 52.59 20.21 -12.12
C ALA A 181 51.58 19.69 -13.15
N LEU A 182 51.82 18.50 -13.73
CA LEU A 182 50.90 17.85 -14.66
C LEU A 182 49.59 17.45 -13.97
N SER A 183 49.67 16.89 -12.76
CA SER A 183 48.48 16.47 -12.01
C SER A 183 47.57 17.66 -11.68
N GLU A 184 48.15 18.77 -11.23
CA GLU A 184 47.41 20.00 -10.90
C GLU A 184 46.72 20.60 -12.14
N ARG A 185 47.46 20.80 -13.24
CA ARG A 185 46.88 21.35 -14.48
C ARG A 185 45.80 20.44 -15.06
N LEU A 186 46.03 19.12 -15.08
CA LEU A 186 45.03 18.17 -15.60
C LEU A 186 43.80 18.01 -14.68
N LYS A 187 43.85 18.41 -13.39
CA LYS A 187 42.62 18.45 -12.55
C LYS A 187 41.60 19.44 -13.11
N GLU A 188 42.04 20.60 -13.59
CA GLU A 188 41.15 21.60 -14.18
C GLU A 188 40.50 21.08 -15.46
N VAL A 189 41.30 20.45 -16.34
CA VAL A 189 40.80 19.83 -17.58
C VAL A 189 39.73 18.78 -17.26
N ARG A 190 39.96 17.94 -16.25
CA ARG A 190 39.00 16.91 -15.82
C ARG A 190 37.72 17.50 -15.26
N LYS A 191 37.81 18.59 -14.49
CA LYS A 191 36.65 19.30 -13.95
C LYS A 191 35.77 19.81 -15.09
N ALA A 192 36.36 20.48 -16.08
CA ALA A 192 35.65 20.97 -17.27
C ALA A 192 35.07 19.81 -18.12
N ALA A 193 35.78 18.68 -18.22
CA ALA A 193 35.34 17.51 -18.98
C ALA A 193 34.15 16.76 -18.35
N ILE A 194 33.75 17.06 -17.11
CA ILE A 194 32.62 16.42 -16.39
C ILE A 194 31.39 17.34 -16.35
N GLU A 195 31.56 18.63 -16.63
CA GLU A 195 30.49 19.62 -16.61
C GLU A 195 29.39 19.23 -17.62
N LYS A 196 28.12 19.31 -17.22
CA LYS A 196 26.99 19.08 -18.14
C LYS A 196 26.72 20.37 -18.88
N ASN A 197 26.45 20.31 -20.19
CA ASN A 197 26.07 21.51 -20.95
C ASN A 197 24.91 22.23 -20.25
N PRO A 198 25.06 23.51 -19.85
CA PRO A 198 23.90 24.31 -19.52
C PRO A 198 23.10 24.48 -20.82
N VAL A 199 21.83 24.09 -20.78
CA VAL A 199 20.90 24.44 -21.85
C VAL A 199 20.93 25.97 -22.00
N LEU A 200 21.21 26.47 -23.20
CA LEU A 200 21.13 27.90 -23.50
C LEU A 200 19.66 28.32 -23.39
N LEU A 201 19.28 28.82 -22.22
CA LEU A 201 17.97 29.43 -22.01
C LEU A 201 17.94 30.81 -22.67
N PRO A 202 16.83 31.20 -23.32
CA PRO A 202 16.68 32.55 -23.86
C PRO A 202 16.88 33.58 -22.74
N LYS A 203 17.67 34.62 -23.02
CA LYS A 203 17.90 35.72 -22.07
C LYS A 203 16.70 36.67 -22.10
N GLY A 204 15.99 36.78 -20.99
CA GLY A 204 14.86 37.68 -20.77
C GLY A 204 14.23 37.41 -19.40
N GLU A 205 13.54 38.38 -18.82
CA GLU A 205 12.67 38.12 -17.67
C GLU A 205 11.56 37.14 -18.10
N LEU A 206 11.45 36.02 -17.40
CA LEU A 206 10.33 35.11 -17.59
C LEU A 206 9.06 35.87 -17.20
N PRO A 207 8.00 35.91 -18.03
CA PRO A 207 6.71 36.38 -17.55
C PRO A 207 6.32 35.52 -16.35
N GLU A 208 5.95 36.15 -15.22
CA GLU A 208 5.35 35.43 -14.10
C GLU A 208 4.09 34.75 -14.63
N SER A 209 4.06 33.41 -14.63
CA SER A 209 2.85 32.68 -15.00
C SER A 209 1.90 32.73 -13.80
N ASP A 210 0.74 33.37 -13.99
CA ASP A 210 -0.34 33.38 -12.98
C ASP A 210 -1.00 31.99 -12.80
N GLU A 211 -0.68 31.02 -13.68
CA GLU A 211 -1.27 29.69 -13.66
C GLU A 211 -0.77 28.88 -12.45
N THR A 212 -1.70 28.48 -11.59
CA THR A 212 -1.39 27.60 -10.46
C THR A 212 -1.25 26.14 -10.92
N ALA A 213 -0.65 25.29 -10.08
CA ALA A 213 -0.62 23.85 -10.36
C ALA A 213 -2.03 23.24 -10.54
N ALA A 214 -3.04 23.78 -9.83
CA ALA A 214 -4.42 23.35 -9.99
C ALA A 214 -4.99 23.73 -11.38
N ASP A 215 -4.62 24.89 -11.92
CA ASP A 215 -5.03 25.31 -13.27
C ASP A 215 -4.42 24.41 -14.36
N LEU A 216 -3.12 24.10 -14.23
CA LEU A 216 -2.44 23.18 -15.16
C LEU A 216 -3.04 21.77 -15.12
N LEU A 217 -3.39 21.27 -13.93
CA LEU A 217 -4.06 19.99 -13.76
C LEU A 217 -5.50 20.01 -14.29
N ALA A 218 -6.24 21.12 -14.16
CA ALA A 218 -7.56 21.26 -14.78
C ALA A 218 -7.47 21.19 -16.32
N VAL A 219 -6.42 21.79 -16.92
CA VAL A 219 -6.15 21.64 -18.36
C VAL A 219 -5.80 20.19 -18.72
N ALA A 220 -5.03 19.49 -17.88
CA ALA A 220 -4.74 18.06 -18.05
C ALA A 220 -6.01 17.20 -17.95
N ALA A 221 -6.93 17.49 -17.03
CA ALA A 221 -8.22 16.80 -16.92
C ALA A 221 -9.01 16.90 -18.24
N GLY A 222 -9.09 18.10 -18.82
CA GLY A 222 -9.75 18.32 -20.11
C GLY A 222 -9.08 17.60 -21.28
N ARG A 223 -7.76 17.38 -21.23
CA ARG A 223 -7.04 16.53 -22.20
C ARG A 223 -7.37 15.05 -22.01
N GLN A 224 -7.34 14.57 -20.76
CA GLN A 224 -7.63 13.17 -20.42
C GLN A 224 -9.05 12.76 -20.82
N GLU A 225 -10.05 13.63 -20.65
CA GLU A 225 -11.42 13.39 -21.12
C GLU A 225 -11.52 13.22 -22.64
N ARG A 226 -10.72 13.95 -23.41
CA ARG A 226 -10.70 13.85 -24.89
C ARG A 226 -9.97 12.59 -25.35
N GLU A 227 -8.84 12.26 -24.72
CA GLU A 227 -8.03 11.07 -25.04
C GLU A 227 -8.74 9.75 -24.66
N ALA A 228 -9.59 9.77 -23.63
CA ALA A 228 -10.32 8.58 -23.18
C ALA A 228 -11.28 8.02 -24.25
N VAL A 229 -11.67 8.81 -25.24
CA VAL A 229 -12.51 8.37 -26.37
C VAL A 229 -11.76 7.43 -27.33
N GLU A 230 -10.42 7.43 -27.33
CA GLU A 230 -9.60 6.69 -28.31
C GLU A 230 -8.92 5.42 -27.75
N VAL A 231 -8.87 5.23 -26.42
CA VAL A 231 -8.11 4.12 -25.80
C VAL A 231 -9.04 3.01 -25.30
N GLY A 232 -9.34 2.06 -26.20
CA GLY A 232 -9.99 0.80 -25.87
C GLY A 232 -9.03 -0.15 -25.13
N GLY A 233 -8.97 -0.01 -23.81
CA GLY A 233 -8.20 -0.87 -22.91
C GLY A 233 -9.08 -1.68 -21.96
N ASP A 234 -10.25 -2.15 -22.39
CA ASP A 234 -11.11 -2.95 -21.50
C ASP A 234 -10.67 -4.41 -21.54
N ILE A 235 -10.29 -4.95 -20.38
CA ILE A 235 -10.14 -6.40 -20.21
C ILE A 235 -11.55 -6.95 -20.01
N ASP A 236 -11.88 -8.00 -20.76
CA ASP A 236 -13.12 -8.74 -20.54
C ASP A 236 -13.00 -9.56 -19.25
N TYR A 237 -13.43 -8.97 -18.14
CA TYR A 237 -13.48 -9.64 -16.85
C TYR A 237 -14.67 -10.60 -16.80
N ASP A 238 -14.44 -11.80 -16.26
CA ASP A 238 -15.53 -12.75 -15.96
C ASP A 238 -16.60 -12.14 -15.04
N ARG A 239 -17.85 -12.11 -15.52
CA ARG A 239 -19.01 -11.52 -14.86
C ARG A 239 -19.97 -12.56 -14.26
N SER A 240 -19.59 -13.84 -14.24
CA SER A 240 -20.43 -14.95 -13.75
C SER A 240 -20.99 -14.73 -12.34
N ASP A 241 -20.27 -13.99 -11.50
CA ASP A 241 -20.61 -13.73 -10.11
C ASP A 241 -21.24 -12.35 -9.85
N ALA A 242 -21.55 -11.55 -10.88
CA ALA A 242 -22.03 -10.17 -10.72
C ALA A 242 -23.31 -10.06 -9.85
N GLU A 243 -24.20 -11.05 -9.93
CA GLU A 243 -25.44 -11.12 -9.14
C GLU A 243 -25.33 -11.95 -7.86
N VAL A 244 -24.15 -12.45 -7.52
CA VAL A 244 -23.91 -13.16 -6.27
C VAL A 244 -23.92 -12.18 -5.10
N ARG A 245 -24.50 -12.62 -3.97
CA ARG A 245 -24.61 -11.88 -2.70
C ARG A 245 -24.32 -12.79 -1.52
N LEU A 246 -24.11 -12.21 -0.34
CA LEU A 246 -23.78 -12.92 0.89
C LEU A 246 -25.06 -13.42 1.58
N ARG A 247 -25.06 -14.70 1.97
CA ARG A 247 -26.15 -15.33 2.75
C ARG A 247 -25.79 -15.43 4.23
N SER A 248 -24.57 -15.85 4.53
CA SER A 248 -24.04 -15.92 5.89
C SER A 248 -22.53 -15.82 5.92
N VAL A 249 -22.00 -15.40 7.06
CA VAL A 249 -20.59 -15.52 7.41
C VAL A 249 -20.46 -16.32 8.69
N GLU A 250 -19.48 -17.21 8.71
CA GLU A 250 -19.12 -18.05 9.83
C GLU A 250 -17.61 -17.97 10.04
N LEU A 251 -17.17 -17.80 11.28
CA LEU A 251 -15.76 -17.65 11.61
C LEU A 251 -15.42 -18.36 12.91
N SER A 252 -14.17 -18.81 13.03
CA SER A 252 -13.64 -19.44 14.24
C SER A 252 -12.15 -19.17 14.39
N ALA A 253 -11.69 -18.99 15.63
CA ALA A 253 -10.29 -18.72 15.99
C ALA A 253 -9.63 -17.59 15.18
N LEU A 254 -10.42 -16.60 14.74
CA LEU A 254 -10.01 -15.53 13.83
C LEU A 254 -10.14 -14.17 14.53
N ARG A 255 -9.08 -13.36 14.50
CA ARG A 255 -9.03 -12.03 15.15
C ARG A 255 -9.56 -12.07 16.59
N GLY A 256 -10.51 -11.20 16.92
CA GLY A 256 -11.16 -11.16 18.22
C GLY A 256 -12.19 -12.27 18.46
N ALA A 257 -12.39 -13.24 17.56
CA ALA A 257 -13.35 -14.33 17.73
C ALA A 257 -12.63 -15.67 17.99
N PRO A 258 -12.24 -15.97 19.25
CA PRO A 258 -11.68 -17.27 19.62
C PRO A 258 -12.68 -18.42 19.41
N GLY A 259 -13.96 -18.20 19.75
CA GLY A 259 -15.04 -19.15 19.54
C GLY A 259 -15.63 -19.12 18.12
N ARG A 260 -16.57 -20.03 17.85
CA ARG A 260 -17.35 -20.05 16.61
C ARG A 260 -18.43 -18.96 16.65
N LEU A 261 -18.44 -18.09 15.65
CA LEU A 261 -19.43 -17.03 15.46
C LEU A 261 -20.06 -17.17 14.09
N LYS A 262 -21.39 -17.06 14.00
CA LYS A 262 -22.15 -17.12 12.75
C LYS A 262 -23.14 -15.96 12.67
N LEU A 263 -23.13 -15.25 11.55
CA LEU A 263 -24.09 -14.21 11.21
C LEU A 263 -24.80 -14.57 9.89
N THR A 264 -26.07 -14.20 9.79
CA THR A 264 -26.91 -14.44 8.60
C THR A 264 -27.44 -13.12 8.07
N PHE A 265 -27.48 -12.96 6.74
CA PHE A 265 -27.83 -11.71 6.06
C PHE A 265 -29.23 -11.75 5.43
N GLY A 266 -30.20 -12.38 6.10
CA GLY A 266 -31.59 -12.52 5.61
C GLY A 266 -32.23 -13.87 5.93
N LYS A 267 -33.47 -14.08 5.46
CA LYS A 267 -34.20 -15.37 5.59
C LYS A 267 -34.14 -16.16 4.29
N LYS A 268 -33.77 -17.45 4.40
CA LYS A 268 -33.81 -18.57 3.42
C LYS A 268 -33.25 -18.33 1.99
N SER A 269 -33.38 -17.15 1.34
CA SER A 269 -32.90 -16.89 -0.03
C SER A 269 -32.80 -15.41 -0.46
N SER A 270 -33.45 -14.45 0.19
CA SER A 270 -33.40 -13.04 -0.23
C SER A 270 -32.16 -12.34 0.34
N PRO A 271 -31.22 -11.85 -0.48
CA PRO A 271 -30.07 -11.11 0.02
C PRO A 271 -30.54 -9.84 0.71
N SER A 272 -30.22 -9.69 1.99
CA SER A 272 -30.56 -8.48 2.75
C SER A 272 -29.28 -7.76 3.13
N SER A 273 -29.36 -6.44 3.17
CA SER A 273 -28.32 -5.60 3.77
C SER A 273 -28.22 -5.88 5.28
N ALA A 274 -27.16 -5.42 5.93
CA ALA A 274 -27.00 -5.59 7.38
C ALA A 274 -26.55 -4.31 8.08
N LEU A 275 -27.16 -4.06 9.23
CA LEU A 275 -26.71 -3.07 10.20
C LEU A 275 -26.12 -3.81 11.40
N ILE A 276 -24.80 -3.73 11.59
CA ILE A 276 -24.07 -4.38 12.68
C ILE A 276 -23.71 -3.32 13.73
N PHE A 277 -24.39 -3.36 14.87
CA PHE A 277 -24.18 -2.45 15.97
C PHE A 277 -23.37 -3.09 17.11
N GLY A 278 -22.51 -2.31 17.75
CA GLY A 278 -21.81 -2.70 18.97
C GLY A 278 -20.82 -1.63 19.42
N GLU A 279 -20.55 -1.56 20.71
CA GLU A 279 -19.58 -0.60 21.25
C GLU A 279 -18.16 -0.80 20.66
N ASN A 280 -17.28 0.18 20.85
CA ASN A 280 -15.89 0.07 20.40
C ASN A 280 -15.19 -1.11 21.09
N GLY A 281 -14.41 -1.88 20.33
CA GLY A 281 -13.73 -3.08 20.83
C GLY A 281 -14.60 -4.34 20.96
N THR A 282 -15.90 -4.29 20.62
CA THR A 282 -16.79 -5.47 20.73
C THR A 282 -16.57 -6.55 19.66
N GLY A 283 -15.81 -6.24 18.61
CA GLY A 283 -15.48 -7.17 17.53
C GLY A 283 -16.31 -7.02 16.24
N LYS A 284 -16.88 -5.84 15.99
CA LYS A 284 -17.53 -5.50 14.70
C LYS A 284 -16.60 -5.73 13.50
N SER A 285 -15.42 -5.12 13.53
CA SER A 285 -14.43 -5.25 12.45
C SER A 285 -13.94 -6.70 12.29
N THR A 286 -13.95 -7.53 13.34
CA THR A 286 -13.65 -8.98 13.21
C THR A 286 -14.60 -9.69 12.25
N ILE A 287 -15.88 -9.31 12.22
CA ILE A 287 -16.88 -9.89 11.30
C ILE A 287 -16.60 -9.42 9.88
N VAL A 288 -16.33 -8.13 9.69
CA VAL A 288 -15.98 -7.55 8.38
C VAL A 288 -14.70 -8.16 7.83
N ASP A 289 -13.68 -8.28 8.68
CA ASP A 289 -12.40 -8.91 8.38
C ASP A 289 -12.56 -10.38 7.98
N ALA A 290 -13.50 -11.10 8.59
CA ALA A 290 -13.80 -12.48 8.21
C ALA A 290 -14.41 -12.58 6.82
N ILE A 291 -15.29 -11.64 6.43
CA ILE A 291 -15.87 -11.60 5.08
C ILE A 291 -14.79 -11.27 4.05
N GLU A 292 -13.98 -10.24 4.31
CA GLU A 292 -12.84 -9.87 3.46
C GLU A 292 -11.84 -11.02 3.34
N PHE A 293 -11.52 -11.69 4.45
CA PHE A 293 -10.62 -12.84 4.47
C PHE A 293 -11.19 -14.03 3.72
N ALA A 294 -12.47 -14.36 3.87
CA ALA A 294 -13.11 -15.47 3.16
C ALA A 294 -13.26 -15.23 1.66
N LEU A 295 -13.51 -13.98 1.22
CA LEU A 295 -13.75 -13.68 -0.19
C LEU A 295 -12.47 -13.26 -0.93
N GLN A 296 -11.66 -12.39 -0.33
CA GLN A 296 -10.50 -11.76 -0.98
C GLN A 296 -9.14 -12.22 -0.43
N GLY A 297 -9.09 -13.01 0.64
CA GLY A 297 -7.85 -13.61 1.13
C GLY A 297 -6.88 -12.53 1.61
N ARG A 298 -7.45 -11.50 2.23
CA ARG A 298 -6.78 -10.34 2.82
C ARG A 298 -7.56 -9.88 4.04
N ILE A 299 -6.92 -9.11 4.89
CA ILE A 299 -7.62 -8.31 5.91
C ILE A 299 -7.08 -6.89 5.91
N GLY A 300 -7.97 -5.90 5.88
CA GLY A 300 -7.57 -4.51 5.82
C GLY A 300 -6.70 -4.25 4.59
N ARG A 301 -7.06 -4.90 3.48
CA ARG A 301 -6.38 -4.81 2.17
C ARG A 301 -4.95 -5.34 2.17
N SER A 302 -4.54 -6.03 3.24
CA SER A 302 -3.23 -6.70 3.34
C SER A 302 -3.37 -8.21 3.27
N ALA A 303 -2.52 -8.85 2.46
CA ALA A 303 -2.35 -10.30 2.41
C ALA A 303 -1.25 -10.80 3.37
N HIS A 304 -0.71 -9.90 4.21
CA HIS A 304 0.39 -10.21 5.12
C HIS A 304 -0.11 -10.23 6.56
N TYR A 305 -0.15 -11.44 7.12
CA TYR A 305 -0.83 -11.69 8.39
C TYR A 305 0.10 -11.68 9.61
N ASP A 306 1.41 -11.74 9.39
CA ASP A 306 2.43 -11.87 10.43
C ASP A 306 3.03 -10.54 10.88
N SER A 307 2.57 -9.42 10.33
CA SER A 307 3.13 -8.11 10.71
C SER A 307 2.75 -7.77 12.16
N PRO A 308 3.71 -7.44 13.03
CA PRO A 308 3.44 -7.05 14.42
C PRO A 308 2.74 -5.70 14.52
N LEU A 309 2.80 -4.89 13.47
CA LEU A 309 2.14 -3.58 13.39
C LEU A 309 0.83 -3.63 12.61
N ALA A 310 0.46 -4.80 12.08
CA ALA A 310 -0.83 -5.01 11.46
C ALA A 310 -1.72 -5.85 12.39
N PRO A 311 -3.04 -5.72 12.28
CA PRO A 311 -3.93 -6.58 13.02
C PRO A 311 -3.73 -8.07 12.67
N SER A 312 -3.53 -8.93 13.68
CA SER A 312 -3.28 -10.37 13.49
C SER A 312 -4.49 -11.10 12.93
N LEU A 313 -4.31 -11.93 11.89
CA LEU A 313 -5.36 -12.83 11.40
C LEU A 313 -5.80 -13.85 12.47
N ARG A 314 -4.84 -14.38 13.24
CA ARG A 314 -5.08 -15.41 14.24
C ARG A 314 -5.55 -14.81 15.56
N SER A 315 -6.51 -15.46 16.18
CA SER A 315 -6.88 -15.14 17.56
C SER A 315 -5.77 -15.56 18.52
N PHE A 316 -5.33 -14.65 19.38
CA PHE A 316 -4.36 -14.96 20.44
C PHE A 316 -4.97 -15.75 21.60
N SER A 317 -6.30 -15.81 21.67
CA SER A 317 -7.04 -16.48 22.74
C SER A 317 -7.48 -17.90 22.36
N ALA A 318 -7.15 -18.36 21.15
CA ALA A 318 -7.49 -19.69 20.67
C ALA A 318 -6.28 -20.38 20.02
N THR A 319 -6.23 -21.71 20.13
CA THR A 319 -5.20 -22.56 19.50
C THR A 319 -5.70 -23.27 18.25
N GLY A 320 -6.97 -23.09 17.89
CA GLY A 320 -7.60 -23.71 16.73
C GLY A 320 -7.21 -23.07 15.39
N GLU A 321 -7.58 -23.73 14.29
CA GLU A 321 -7.41 -23.19 12.94
C GLU A 321 -8.27 -21.93 12.77
N SER A 322 -7.63 -20.81 12.38
CA SER A 322 -8.37 -19.60 12.00
C SER A 322 -9.04 -19.82 10.65
N VAL A 323 -10.36 -19.82 10.64
CA VAL A 323 -11.18 -20.09 9.46
C VAL A 323 -12.27 -19.03 9.33
N ALA A 324 -12.53 -18.62 8.09
CA ALA A 324 -13.74 -17.89 7.72
C ALA A 324 -14.43 -18.59 6.55
N ARG A 325 -15.74 -18.73 6.64
CA ARG A 325 -16.61 -19.29 5.62
C ARG A 325 -17.74 -18.33 5.32
N VAL A 326 -17.98 -18.09 4.04
CA VAL A 326 -19.10 -17.30 3.53
C VAL A 326 -19.97 -18.17 2.65
N ASP A 327 -21.25 -18.25 2.98
CA ASP A 327 -22.25 -18.90 2.12
C ASP A 327 -22.90 -17.84 1.21
N LEU A 328 -23.15 -18.20 -0.03
CA LEU A 328 -23.55 -17.26 -1.10
C LEU A 328 -24.97 -17.56 -1.61
N THR A 329 -25.56 -16.62 -2.35
CA THR A 329 -26.94 -16.75 -2.87
C THR A 329 -27.08 -17.82 -3.95
N ASP A 330 -26.03 -18.07 -4.73
CA ASP A 330 -25.95 -19.13 -5.76
C ASP A 330 -25.90 -20.56 -5.17
N GLY A 331 -25.89 -20.69 -3.84
CA GLY A 331 -25.84 -21.99 -3.14
C GLY A 331 -24.44 -22.51 -2.87
N SER A 332 -23.40 -21.83 -3.37
CA SER A 332 -22.01 -22.16 -3.07
C SER A 332 -21.55 -21.61 -1.71
N SER A 333 -20.39 -22.08 -1.25
CA SER A 333 -19.70 -21.56 -0.07
C SER A 333 -18.24 -21.33 -0.40
N VAL A 334 -17.67 -20.23 0.10
CA VAL A 334 -16.24 -19.94 0.05
C VAL A 334 -15.68 -20.05 1.46
N GLU A 335 -14.77 -20.99 1.67
CA GLU A 335 -14.05 -21.17 2.94
C GLU A 335 -12.58 -20.84 2.74
N ARG A 336 -11.99 -20.07 3.66
CA ARG A 336 -10.56 -19.78 3.67
C ARG A 336 -9.98 -19.97 5.06
N LYS A 337 -8.77 -20.54 5.12
CA LYS A 337 -8.06 -20.92 6.34
C LYS A 337 -6.68 -20.26 6.42
N ALA A 338 -6.22 -20.02 7.64
CA ALA A 338 -4.88 -19.50 7.93
C ALA A 338 -3.86 -20.62 8.13
N VAL A 339 -3.12 -20.97 7.07
CA VAL A 339 -2.08 -22.03 7.12
C VAL A 339 -0.69 -21.43 7.35
N ILE A 340 0.27 -22.27 7.74
CA ILE A 340 1.69 -21.88 7.77
C ILE A 340 2.34 -22.38 6.48
N ASP A 341 2.90 -21.47 5.68
CA ASP A 341 3.59 -21.81 4.43
C ASP A 341 4.97 -22.45 4.67
N SER A 342 5.63 -22.89 3.59
CA SER A 342 6.98 -23.48 3.64
C SER A 342 8.06 -22.53 4.18
N GLN A 343 7.77 -21.22 4.25
CA GLN A 343 8.65 -20.19 4.78
C GLN A 343 8.31 -19.84 6.24
N LYS A 344 7.45 -20.63 6.90
CA LYS A 344 6.95 -20.43 8.26
C LYS A 344 6.14 -19.14 8.46
N ARG A 345 5.52 -18.64 7.39
CA ARG A 345 4.65 -17.46 7.44
C ARG A 345 3.19 -17.87 7.35
N VAL A 346 2.31 -17.10 7.96
CA VAL A 346 0.88 -17.27 7.82
C VAL A 346 0.46 -16.89 6.41
N ALA A 347 -0.27 -17.78 5.77
CA ALA A 347 -0.83 -17.62 4.44
C ALA A 347 -2.30 -18.02 4.42
N ALA A 348 -3.04 -17.54 3.42
CA ALA A 348 -4.45 -17.85 3.26
C ALA A 348 -4.65 -18.93 2.20
N GLU A 349 -5.39 -19.99 2.53
CA GLU A 349 -5.71 -21.09 1.62
C GLU A 349 -7.22 -21.39 1.58
N PRO A 350 -7.81 -21.59 0.39
CA PRO A 350 -7.18 -21.57 -0.93
C PRO A 350 -6.83 -20.13 -1.39
N ARG A 351 -5.84 -20.02 -2.29
CA ARG A 351 -5.39 -18.73 -2.85
C ARG A 351 -6.33 -18.15 -3.90
N GLY A 352 -7.12 -19.00 -4.55
CA GLY A 352 -8.08 -18.58 -5.57
C GLY A 352 -9.13 -17.63 -5.01
N VAL A 353 -9.55 -16.67 -5.84
CA VAL A 353 -10.56 -15.67 -5.53
C VAL A 353 -11.63 -15.76 -6.59
N ARG A 354 -12.88 -15.75 -6.16
CA ARG A 354 -14.03 -15.83 -7.05
C ARG A 354 -14.09 -14.59 -7.97
N PRO A 355 -14.50 -14.74 -9.25
CA PRO A 355 -14.59 -13.65 -10.22
C PRO A 355 -15.25 -12.38 -9.69
N GLY A 356 -16.36 -12.50 -8.97
CA GLY A 356 -17.14 -11.35 -8.49
C GLY A 356 -16.50 -10.59 -7.33
N PHE A 357 -15.36 -11.04 -6.80
CA PHE A 357 -14.72 -10.43 -5.63
C PHE A 357 -13.26 -10.04 -5.86
N ARG A 358 -12.81 -10.00 -7.13
CA ARG A 358 -11.39 -9.79 -7.48
C ARG A 358 -11.05 -8.42 -8.06
N LEU A 359 -12.02 -7.61 -8.45
CA LEU A 359 -11.77 -6.35 -9.17
C LEU A 359 -11.48 -5.18 -8.24
N ALA A 360 -12.13 -5.14 -7.08
CA ALA A 360 -11.96 -4.10 -6.09
C ALA A 360 -12.12 -4.65 -4.67
N PRO A 361 -11.56 -4.00 -3.65
CA PRO A 361 -11.89 -4.30 -2.26
C PRO A 361 -13.37 -4.07 -1.98
N ILE A 362 -14.00 -5.05 -1.33
CA ILE A 362 -15.43 -4.99 -0.98
C ILE A 362 -15.70 -4.19 0.30
N THR A 363 -14.64 -3.80 1.01
CA THR A 363 -14.70 -3.08 2.26
C THR A 363 -14.03 -1.73 2.12
N ILE A 364 -14.73 -0.68 2.55
CA ILE A 364 -14.16 0.64 2.80
C ILE A 364 -14.05 0.78 4.32
N LYS A 365 -12.83 0.97 4.82
CA LYS A 365 -12.57 1.20 6.24
C LYS A 365 -12.26 2.66 6.49
N ARG A 366 -12.44 3.11 7.74
CA ARG A 366 -12.02 4.46 8.15
C ARG A 366 -10.57 4.78 7.75
N ALA A 367 -9.64 3.83 7.91
CA ALA A 367 -8.24 4.01 7.57
C ALA A 367 -7.97 4.17 6.06
N ASP A 368 -8.89 3.75 5.18
CA ASP A 368 -8.79 4.01 3.74
C ASP A 368 -9.15 5.46 3.39
N LEU A 369 -9.99 6.09 4.20
CA LEU A 369 -10.44 7.48 4.02
C LEU A 369 -9.46 8.45 4.69
N SER A 370 -9.12 8.15 5.95
CA SER A 370 -8.22 8.97 6.75
C SER A 370 -6.86 9.07 6.06
N ASN A 371 -6.48 10.30 5.73
CA ASN A 371 -5.27 10.66 4.98
C ASN A 371 -5.27 10.32 3.48
N PHE A 372 -6.37 9.82 2.89
CA PHE A 372 -6.41 9.62 1.44
C PHE A 372 -6.07 10.92 0.71
N LEU A 373 -6.77 12.01 1.04
CA LEU A 373 -6.45 13.32 0.47
C LEU A 373 -5.22 13.98 1.10
N ASP A 374 -4.78 13.60 2.30
CA ASP A 374 -3.59 14.20 2.93
C ASP A 374 -2.26 13.60 2.45
N THR A 375 -2.29 12.53 1.67
CA THR A 375 -1.09 11.96 1.06
C THR A 375 -0.76 12.58 -0.30
N GLU A 376 0.52 12.52 -0.69
CA GLU A 376 0.99 13.00 -1.98
C GLU A 376 0.33 12.26 -3.16
N ALA A 377 0.20 12.92 -4.30
CA ALA A 377 -0.51 12.41 -5.48
C ALA A 377 -0.06 11.01 -5.92
N LEU A 378 1.25 10.75 -5.92
CA LEU A 378 1.80 9.44 -6.27
C LEU A 378 1.36 8.37 -5.27
N SER A 379 1.45 8.66 -3.97
CA SER A 379 1.00 7.74 -2.92
C SER A 379 -0.49 7.46 -3.04
N ARG A 380 -1.32 8.48 -3.30
CA ARG A 380 -2.76 8.33 -3.55
C ARG A 380 -3.05 7.41 -4.72
N GLY A 381 -2.40 7.56 -5.86
CA GLY A 381 -2.68 6.68 -7.00
C GLY A 381 -2.19 5.25 -6.79
N THR A 382 -1.18 5.01 -5.94
CA THR A 382 -0.80 3.62 -5.59
C THR A 382 -1.86 2.86 -4.81
N VAL A 383 -2.78 3.57 -4.12
CA VAL A 383 -3.97 2.99 -3.46
C VAL A 383 -4.83 2.26 -4.48
N LEU A 384 -4.80 2.66 -5.76
CA LEU A 384 -5.60 2.04 -6.81
C LEU A 384 -4.96 0.81 -7.44
N LEU A 385 -3.72 0.46 -7.08
CA LEU A 385 -3.04 -0.69 -7.64
C LEU A 385 -3.55 -2.04 -7.13
N ASP A 386 -4.44 -2.07 -6.13
CA ASP A 386 -5.23 -3.26 -5.79
C ASP A 386 -6.64 -3.27 -6.43
N TYR A 387 -6.90 -2.35 -7.37
CA TYR A 387 -8.09 -2.35 -8.21
C TYR A 387 -7.75 -2.73 -9.65
N PHE A 388 -8.74 -3.26 -10.36
CA PHE A 388 -8.71 -3.58 -11.79
C PHE A 388 -7.41 -4.33 -12.18
N PRO A 389 -7.22 -5.57 -11.66
CA PRO A 389 -6.01 -6.35 -11.93
C PRO A 389 -5.82 -6.53 -13.43
N ALA A 390 -4.57 -6.38 -13.89
CA ALA A 390 -4.22 -6.62 -15.29
C ALA A 390 -4.19 -8.11 -15.66
N ASP A 391 -4.04 -8.98 -14.67
CA ASP A 391 -4.23 -10.42 -14.79
C ASP A 391 -5.64 -10.74 -14.28
N SER A 392 -6.52 -11.22 -15.16
CA SER A 392 -7.91 -11.46 -14.80
C SER A 392 -8.02 -12.40 -13.61
N ASP A 393 -7.15 -13.41 -13.49
CA ASP A 393 -7.34 -14.53 -12.57
C ASP A 393 -6.76 -14.32 -11.17
N SER A 394 -6.16 -13.15 -10.91
CA SER A 394 -5.55 -12.84 -9.61
C SER A 394 -6.05 -11.52 -9.02
N LEU A 395 -6.00 -11.43 -7.69
CA LEU A 395 -6.21 -10.17 -6.98
C LEU A 395 -4.96 -9.29 -7.09
N ALA A 396 -5.12 -8.04 -7.51
CA ALA A 396 -4.02 -7.09 -7.59
C ALA A 396 -3.47 -6.72 -6.21
N VAL A 397 -2.15 -6.61 -6.05
CA VAL A 397 -1.47 -6.34 -4.76
C VAL A 397 -0.85 -4.95 -4.79
N ARG A 398 -1.03 -4.18 -3.70
CA ARG A 398 -0.40 -2.85 -3.55
C ARG A 398 1.12 -2.96 -3.38
N PRO A 399 1.93 -2.29 -4.22
CA PRO A 399 3.39 -2.24 -4.05
C PRO A 399 3.84 -1.52 -2.79
N SER A 400 3.14 -0.45 -2.39
CA SER A 400 3.42 0.33 -1.18
C SER A 400 3.28 -0.52 0.09
N GLU A 401 2.33 -1.45 0.11
CA GLU A 401 2.17 -2.42 1.20
C GLU A 401 3.38 -3.35 1.27
N LYS A 402 3.85 -3.89 0.13
CA LYS A 402 5.06 -4.72 0.09
C LYS A 402 6.29 -3.98 0.63
N ALA A 403 6.45 -2.70 0.29
CA ALA A 403 7.53 -1.85 0.80
C ALA A 403 7.39 -1.59 2.31
N ARG A 404 6.20 -1.22 2.79
CA ARG A 404 5.91 -1.00 4.22
C ARG A 404 6.20 -2.26 5.03
N LEU A 405 5.81 -3.43 4.54
CA LEU A 405 6.03 -4.70 5.21
C LEU A 405 7.51 -5.07 5.27
N LEU A 406 8.27 -4.82 4.20
CA LEU A 406 9.72 -5.00 4.23
C LEU A 406 10.37 -4.08 5.26
N GLN A 407 9.88 -2.85 5.43
CA GLN A 407 10.37 -1.95 6.49
C GLN A 407 10.04 -2.47 7.89
N ILE A 408 8.85 -3.06 8.08
CA ILE A 408 8.46 -3.69 9.35
C ILE A 408 9.35 -4.91 9.63
N GLU A 409 9.55 -5.79 8.65
CA GLU A 409 10.46 -6.93 8.73
C GLU A 409 11.89 -6.49 9.06
N VAL A 410 12.40 -5.45 8.41
CA VAL A 410 13.71 -4.88 8.72
C VAL A 410 13.77 -4.35 10.17
N THR A 411 12.69 -3.75 10.67
CA THR A 411 12.61 -3.27 12.05
C THR A 411 12.67 -4.44 13.04
N GLU A 412 11.90 -5.51 12.81
CA GLU A 412 11.98 -6.72 13.63
C GLU A 412 13.37 -7.35 13.61
N LEU A 413 13.97 -7.47 12.42
CA LEU A 413 15.29 -8.05 12.27
C LEU A 413 16.36 -7.20 12.97
N ARG A 414 16.20 -5.88 13.02
CA ARG A 414 17.06 -5.00 13.83
C ARG A 414 16.91 -5.26 15.32
N ILE A 415 15.67 -5.46 15.82
CA ILE A 415 15.40 -5.82 17.22
C ILE A 415 16.05 -7.18 17.54
N LYS A 416 15.80 -8.20 16.72
CA LYS A 416 16.39 -9.55 16.86
C LYS A 416 17.92 -9.49 16.83
N ARG A 417 18.50 -8.74 15.89
CA ARG A 417 19.95 -8.51 15.82
C ARG A 417 20.47 -7.92 17.12
N THR A 418 19.89 -6.83 17.62
CA THR A 418 20.34 -6.19 18.87
C THR A 418 20.25 -7.15 20.06
N ALA A 419 19.14 -7.88 20.19
CA ALA A 419 18.95 -8.85 21.27
C ALA A 419 19.95 -10.03 21.20
N TYR A 420 20.14 -10.63 20.02
CA TYR A 420 21.09 -11.73 19.84
C TYR A 420 22.55 -11.28 19.94
N SER A 421 22.89 -10.09 19.44
CA SER A 421 24.22 -9.51 19.60
C SER A 421 24.55 -9.26 21.07
N GLY A 422 23.60 -8.74 21.87
CA GLY A 422 23.80 -8.56 23.32
C GLY A 422 24.08 -9.87 24.05
N ARG A 423 23.22 -10.88 23.87
CA ARG A 423 23.39 -12.21 24.47
C ARG A 423 24.69 -12.89 24.04
N LEU A 424 25.03 -12.82 22.75
CA LEU A 424 26.25 -13.43 22.23
C LEU A 424 27.50 -12.71 22.77
N ALA A 425 27.47 -11.38 22.86
CA ALA A 425 28.56 -10.56 23.40
C ALA A 425 28.90 -10.94 24.83
N GLU A 426 27.89 -11.14 25.68
CA GLU A 426 28.05 -11.61 27.06
C GLU A 426 28.73 -12.98 27.12
N LEU A 427 28.32 -13.92 26.27
CA LEU A 427 28.85 -15.29 26.27
C LEU A 427 30.29 -15.41 25.75
N ILE A 428 30.69 -14.59 24.77
CA ILE A 428 32.05 -14.65 24.18
C ILE A 428 33.00 -13.55 24.70
N GLY A 429 32.52 -12.68 25.59
CA GLY A 429 33.30 -11.61 26.22
C GLY A 429 33.80 -10.58 25.22
N VAL A 430 32.89 -10.00 24.43
CA VAL A 430 33.16 -8.88 23.50
C VAL A 430 32.16 -7.76 23.73
N ASP A 431 32.45 -6.56 23.21
CA ASP A 431 31.49 -5.45 23.28
C ASP A 431 30.33 -5.70 22.27
N PRO A 432 29.05 -5.49 22.65
CA PRO A 432 27.92 -5.58 21.74
C PRO A 432 28.08 -4.72 20.47
N VAL A 433 28.80 -3.59 20.53
CA VAL A 433 29.10 -2.72 19.39
C VAL A 433 29.93 -3.44 18.34
N ASP A 434 30.85 -4.32 18.74
CA ASP A 434 31.67 -5.11 17.82
C ASP A 434 30.83 -6.13 17.02
N LEU A 435 29.65 -6.49 17.53
CA LEU A 435 28.69 -7.39 16.89
C LEU A 435 27.55 -6.64 16.16
N ALA A 436 27.66 -5.32 15.96
CA ALA A 436 26.59 -4.51 15.37
C ALA A 436 26.42 -4.70 13.85
N ASN A 437 27.45 -5.19 13.16
CA ASN A 437 27.48 -5.40 11.71
C ASN A 437 28.10 -6.76 11.33
N SER A 438 27.84 -7.21 10.10
CA SER A 438 28.26 -8.55 9.62
C SER A 438 29.78 -8.74 9.61
N SER A 439 30.56 -7.69 9.29
CA SER A 439 32.03 -7.75 9.32
C SER A 439 32.57 -7.94 10.74
N GLY A 440 32.05 -7.19 11.70
CA GLY A 440 32.43 -7.27 13.11
C GLY A 440 32.04 -8.62 13.72
N PHE A 441 30.82 -9.09 13.43
CA PHE A 441 30.38 -10.44 13.79
C PHE A 441 31.31 -11.52 13.26
N ASN A 442 31.62 -11.52 11.96
CA ASN A 442 32.52 -12.52 11.36
C ASN A 442 33.93 -12.48 11.98
N LYS A 443 34.43 -11.28 12.32
CA LYS A 443 35.72 -11.10 13.00
C LYS A 443 35.69 -11.69 14.41
N ALA A 444 34.68 -11.35 15.21
CA ALA A 444 34.54 -11.83 16.58
C ALA A 444 34.39 -13.37 16.65
N ILE A 445 33.60 -13.96 15.75
CA ILE A 445 33.47 -15.42 15.64
C ILE A 445 34.80 -16.07 15.29
N ARG A 446 35.54 -15.50 14.32
CA ARG A 446 36.84 -16.03 13.91
C ARG A 446 37.86 -15.98 15.04
N GLU A 447 37.90 -14.90 15.80
CA GLU A 447 38.85 -14.71 16.90
C GLU A 447 38.48 -15.56 18.13
N LYS A 448 37.23 -15.48 18.59
CA LYS A 448 36.79 -16.07 19.86
C LYS A 448 36.35 -17.53 19.75
N ILE A 449 35.77 -17.94 18.62
CA ILE A 449 35.25 -19.31 18.43
C ILE A 449 36.21 -20.13 17.56
N TYR A 450 36.56 -19.64 16.36
CA TYR A 450 37.43 -20.41 15.44
C TYR A 450 38.90 -20.38 15.84
N LYS A 451 39.28 -19.56 16.83
CA LYS A 451 40.67 -19.36 17.29
C LYS A 451 41.62 -19.04 16.12
N GLY A 452 41.17 -18.19 15.19
CA GLY A 452 41.90 -17.72 14.02
C GLY A 452 41.79 -18.61 12.76
N LYS A 453 41.28 -19.84 12.88
CA LYS A 453 41.09 -20.78 11.76
C LYS A 453 39.99 -20.31 10.79
N SER A 454 40.03 -20.83 9.56
CA SER A 454 38.93 -20.63 8.59
C SER A 454 37.69 -21.43 9.02
N ALA A 455 36.50 -20.97 8.61
CA ALA A 455 35.25 -21.67 8.92
C ALA A 455 35.20 -23.11 8.36
N ALA A 456 35.78 -23.34 7.18
CA ALA A 456 35.88 -24.66 6.56
C ALA A 456 36.77 -25.59 7.40
N THR A 457 37.99 -25.13 7.72
CA THR A 457 38.95 -25.91 8.52
C THR A 457 38.45 -26.17 9.95
N PHE A 458 37.69 -25.24 10.53
CA PHE A 458 37.08 -25.43 11.84
C PHE A 458 35.97 -26.49 11.81
N SER A 459 35.17 -26.51 10.75
CA SER A 459 34.04 -27.43 10.61
C SER A 459 34.50 -28.84 10.23
N GLU A 460 35.47 -28.99 9.33
CA GLU A 460 36.06 -30.28 8.95
C GLU A 460 36.72 -31.00 10.14
N GLY A 461 37.22 -30.24 11.12
CA GLY A 461 37.79 -30.78 12.36
C GLY A 461 36.76 -31.06 13.47
N GLY A 462 35.45 -31.04 13.19
CA GLY A 462 34.42 -31.26 14.22
C GLY A 462 34.34 -30.14 15.28
N GLY A 463 34.86 -28.94 15.00
CA GLY A 463 34.98 -27.87 15.98
C GLY A 463 33.64 -27.44 16.59
N TRP A 464 32.55 -27.53 15.82
CA TRP A 464 31.19 -27.20 16.28
C TRP A 464 30.60 -28.21 17.28
N GLU A 465 31.13 -29.42 17.37
CA GLU A 465 30.70 -30.43 18.36
C GLU A 465 31.19 -30.07 19.76
N HIS A 466 32.25 -29.27 19.84
CA HIS A 466 32.89 -28.83 21.08
C HIS A 466 32.44 -27.43 21.52
N VAL A 467 31.54 -26.80 20.75
CA VAL A 467 30.95 -25.50 21.06
C VAL A 467 29.62 -25.72 21.75
N ASP A 468 29.38 -24.97 22.82
CA ASP A 468 28.13 -25.04 23.57
C ASP A 468 26.89 -24.86 22.65
N ILE A 469 25.82 -25.59 22.96
CA ILE A 469 24.62 -25.64 22.13
C ILE A 469 23.95 -24.27 22.06
N GLU A 470 23.87 -23.52 23.16
CA GLU A 470 23.29 -22.19 23.19
C GLU A 470 24.13 -21.23 22.35
N LEU A 471 25.46 -21.30 22.48
CA LEU A 471 26.38 -20.49 21.68
C LEU A 471 26.21 -20.78 20.18
N ARG A 472 26.16 -22.05 19.79
CA ARG A 472 25.96 -22.48 18.40
C ARG A 472 24.63 -21.96 17.85
N GLN A 473 23.55 -22.05 18.64
CA GLN A 473 22.23 -21.55 18.25
C GLN A 473 22.23 -20.04 18.06
N LEU A 474 22.82 -19.27 18.97
CA LEU A 474 22.91 -17.82 18.88
C LEU A 474 23.72 -17.36 17.66
N VAL A 475 24.84 -18.04 17.37
CA VAL A 475 25.65 -17.74 16.16
C VAL A 475 24.87 -18.02 14.88
N GLN A 476 24.12 -19.13 14.82
CA GLN A 476 23.27 -19.44 13.68
C GLN A 476 22.10 -18.44 13.53
N GLN A 477 21.45 -18.07 14.64
CA GLN A 477 20.35 -17.11 14.66
C GLN A 477 20.82 -15.72 14.21
N LEU A 478 21.91 -15.21 14.77
CA LEU A 478 22.46 -13.90 14.42
C LEU A 478 23.00 -13.86 12.99
N GLY A 479 23.68 -14.93 12.54
CA GLY A 479 24.10 -15.08 11.14
C GLY A 479 22.92 -15.09 10.16
N SER A 480 21.84 -15.80 10.49
CA SER A 480 20.60 -15.80 9.72
C SER A 480 19.98 -14.40 9.65
N VAL A 481 19.91 -13.67 10.77
CA VAL A 481 19.40 -12.30 10.84
C VAL A 481 20.21 -11.35 9.95
N PHE A 482 21.55 -11.44 9.96
CA PHE A 482 22.39 -10.63 9.05
C PHE A 482 22.12 -10.96 7.57
N GLY A 483 21.97 -12.24 7.23
CA GLY A 483 21.63 -12.67 5.88
C GLY A 483 20.27 -12.15 5.42
N GLN A 484 19.26 -12.22 6.29
CA GLN A 484 17.92 -11.70 6.04
C GLN A 484 17.92 -10.17 5.90
N LEU A 485 18.62 -9.44 6.78
CA LEU A 485 18.79 -7.99 6.68
C LEU A 485 19.48 -7.56 5.38
N GLY A 486 20.50 -8.30 4.95
CA GLY A 486 21.19 -8.05 3.67
C GLY A 486 20.25 -8.21 2.48
N LYS A 487 19.49 -9.32 2.43
CA LYS A 487 18.49 -9.57 1.39
C LYS A 487 17.38 -8.51 1.38
N ALA A 488 16.85 -8.15 2.56
CA ALA A 488 15.79 -7.16 2.68
C ALA A 488 16.25 -5.77 2.26
N LYS A 489 17.46 -5.33 2.64
CA LYS A 489 18.05 -4.06 2.20
C LYS A 489 18.26 -4.01 0.70
N GLN A 490 18.84 -5.06 0.12
CA GLN A 490 19.03 -5.16 -1.33
C GLN A 490 17.68 -5.15 -2.07
N PHE A 491 16.65 -5.81 -1.51
CA PHE A 491 15.31 -5.76 -2.07
C PHE A 491 14.72 -4.36 -2.00
N ILE A 492 14.85 -3.63 -0.88
CA ILE A 492 14.39 -2.25 -0.73
C ILE A 492 15.10 -1.31 -1.71
N GLU A 493 16.44 -1.40 -1.82
CA GLU A 493 17.22 -0.63 -2.80
C GLU A 493 16.80 -0.93 -4.25
N ASN A 494 16.42 -2.18 -4.53
CA ASN A 494 15.86 -2.56 -5.83
C ASN A 494 14.35 -2.23 -5.97
N SER A 495 13.66 -1.93 -4.86
CA SER A 495 12.21 -1.64 -4.82
C SER A 495 11.87 -0.23 -5.27
N ASP A 496 12.85 0.65 -5.48
CA ASP A 496 12.62 1.90 -6.22
C ASP A 496 12.12 1.63 -7.66
N ASN A 497 12.34 0.43 -8.20
CA ASN A 497 11.70 -0.04 -9.44
C ASN A 497 10.23 -0.51 -9.27
N SER A 498 9.68 -0.55 -8.06
CA SER A 498 8.29 -1.02 -7.82
C SER A 498 7.24 -0.06 -8.36
N LEU A 499 7.60 1.19 -8.60
CA LEU A 499 6.81 2.22 -9.26
C LEU A 499 7.22 2.40 -10.74
N ASN A 500 7.98 1.45 -11.30
CA ASN A 500 8.44 1.55 -12.67
C ASN A 500 7.22 1.68 -13.62
N PRO A 501 7.09 2.81 -14.35
CA PRO A 501 5.97 3.07 -15.25
C PRO A 501 5.76 1.97 -16.29
N VAL A 502 6.84 1.30 -16.70
CA VAL A 502 6.81 0.24 -17.71
C VAL A 502 6.16 -1.03 -17.15
N LEU A 503 6.39 -1.35 -15.86
CA LEU A 503 5.82 -2.54 -15.23
C LEU A 503 4.30 -2.42 -15.09
N HIS A 504 3.81 -1.23 -14.69
CA HIS A 504 2.38 -1.01 -14.43
C HIS A 504 1.62 -0.46 -15.61
N ARG A 505 2.24 -0.26 -16.78
CA ARG A 505 1.63 0.40 -17.94
C ARG A 505 0.25 -0.16 -18.31
N LYS A 506 0.09 -1.48 -18.32
CA LYS A 506 -1.21 -2.14 -18.60
C LYS A 506 -2.26 -1.78 -17.55
N GLN A 507 -1.89 -1.85 -16.27
CA GLN A 507 -2.78 -1.51 -15.16
C GLN A 507 -3.11 -0.02 -15.14
N THR A 508 -2.15 0.86 -15.42
CA THR A 508 -2.39 2.30 -15.53
C THR A 508 -3.41 2.61 -16.64
N LEU A 509 -3.32 1.95 -17.80
CA LEU A 509 -4.30 2.13 -18.88
C LEU A 509 -5.71 1.66 -18.48
N LEU A 510 -5.80 0.51 -17.79
CA LEU A 510 -7.06 0.03 -17.23
C LEU A 510 -7.65 1.00 -16.21
N LEU A 511 -6.82 1.53 -15.32
CA LEU A 511 -7.22 2.53 -14.32
C LEU A 511 -7.70 3.82 -14.99
N LYS A 512 -7.03 4.30 -16.04
CA LYS A 512 -7.49 5.48 -16.81
C LYS A 512 -8.89 5.26 -17.39
N SER A 513 -9.13 4.07 -17.99
CA SER A 513 -10.44 3.69 -18.52
C SER A 513 -11.49 3.52 -17.41
N ALA A 514 -11.14 2.88 -16.30
CA ALA A 514 -12.07 2.61 -15.21
C ALA A 514 -12.44 3.86 -14.41
N LEU A 515 -11.53 4.84 -14.34
CA LEU A 515 -11.78 6.13 -13.68
C LEU A 515 -12.40 7.19 -14.60
N GLN A 516 -12.65 6.84 -15.86
CA GLN A 516 -13.37 7.71 -16.77
C GLN A 516 -14.74 8.08 -16.17
N ASP A 517 -15.08 9.36 -16.24
CA ASP A 517 -16.32 9.96 -15.72
C ASP A 517 -16.56 9.83 -14.20
N VAL A 518 -15.65 9.21 -13.43
CA VAL A 518 -15.74 9.17 -11.97
C VAL A 518 -15.77 10.58 -11.38
N GLY A 519 -15.06 11.53 -11.98
CA GLY A 519 -15.11 12.94 -11.58
C GLY A 519 -16.52 13.54 -11.71
N GLY A 520 -17.26 13.20 -12.78
CA GLY A 520 -18.64 13.63 -12.99
C GLY A 520 -19.61 13.03 -11.98
N GLU A 521 -19.46 11.75 -11.65
CA GLU A 521 -20.24 11.08 -10.59
C GLU A 521 -19.99 11.71 -9.22
N VAL A 522 -18.72 11.88 -8.87
CA VAL A 522 -18.31 12.50 -7.60
C VAL A 522 -18.80 13.95 -7.51
N THR A 523 -18.72 14.71 -8.60
CA THR A 523 -19.29 16.07 -8.69
C THR A 523 -20.78 16.07 -8.40
N SER A 524 -21.53 15.21 -9.08
CA SER A 524 -22.99 15.14 -8.96
C SER A 524 -23.41 14.76 -7.53
N ALA A 525 -22.75 13.76 -6.96
CA ALA A 525 -22.98 13.32 -5.59
C ALA A 525 -22.62 14.41 -4.57
N PHE A 526 -21.45 15.05 -4.71
CA PHE A 526 -20.99 16.09 -3.80
C PHE A 526 -21.93 17.30 -3.83
N ARG A 527 -22.32 17.80 -5.01
CA ARG A 527 -23.26 18.91 -5.14
C ARG A 527 -24.65 18.59 -4.59
N ARG A 528 -25.04 17.31 -4.62
CA ARG A 528 -26.32 16.84 -4.04
C ARG A 528 -26.29 16.75 -2.52
N ILE A 529 -25.16 16.42 -1.92
CA ILE A 529 -25.01 16.29 -0.47
C ILE A 529 -24.64 17.64 0.16
N CYS A 530 -23.85 18.45 -0.54
CA CYS A 530 -23.20 19.66 -0.05
C CYS A 530 -23.59 20.89 -0.89
N HIS A 531 -24.89 21.21 -0.92
CA HIS A 531 -25.45 22.29 -1.75
C HIS A 531 -24.89 23.69 -1.48
N GLU A 532 -24.37 23.93 -0.29
CA GLU A 532 -23.88 25.25 0.15
C GLU A 532 -22.47 25.57 -0.37
N HIS A 533 -21.73 24.56 -0.86
CA HIS A 533 -20.36 24.74 -1.34
C HIS A 533 -20.34 25.20 -2.80
N PRO A 534 -19.55 26.23 -3.17
CA PRO A 534 -19.52 26.81 -4.51
C PRO A 534 -18.70 25.96 -5.49
N VAL A 535 -19.01 24.67 -5.60
CA VAL A 535 -18.29 23.69 -6.41
C VAL A 535 -19.01 23.50 -7.74
N GLU A 536 -18.32 23.86 -8.83
CA GLU A 536 -18.79 23.63 -10.18
C GLU A 536 -18.57 22.15 -10.56
N ARG A 537 -17.33 21.69 -10.39
CA ARG A 537 -16.84 20.39 -10.87
C ARG A 537 -15.65 19.89 -10.03
N ILE A 538 -15.52 18.57 -9.93
CA ILE A 538 -14.41 17.87 -9.29
C ILE A 538 -13.77 16.94 -10.33
N ASP A 539 -12.52 17.23 -10.65
CA ASP A 539 -11.71 16.50 -11.63
C ASP A 539 -10.84 15.45 -10.97
N ILE A 540 -10.69 14.31 -11.64
CA ILE A 540 -9.83 13.21 -11.23
C ILE A 540 -8.81 12.96 -12.35
N VAL A 541 -7.57 13.34 -12.10
CA VAL A 541 -6.47 13.28 -13.06
C VAL A 541 -5.53 12.16 -12.68
N LEU A 542 -5.31 11.21 -13.59
CA LEU A 542 -4.42 10.07 -13.36
C LEU A 542 -3.20 10.15 -14.27
N GLY A 543 -2.01 10.20 -13.68
CA GLY A 543 -0.76 10.04 -14.42
C GLY A 543 -0.04 11.33 -14.83
N GLU A 544 -0.57 12.51 -14.49
CA GLU A 544 -0.02 13.80 -14.95
C GLU A 544 1.23 14.20 -14.14
N SER A 545 1.12 14.21 -12.80
CA SER A 545 2.24 14.53 -11.90
C SER A 545 3.27 13.39 -11.79
N GLY A 546 3.06 12.28 -12.50
CA GLY A 546 3.87 11.07 -12.49
C GLY A 546 3.03 9.84 -12.87
N PRO A 547 3.63 8.70 -13.26
CA PRO A 547 2.93 7.61 -13.98
C PRO A 547 1.74 6.96 -13.27
N LEU A 548 1.69 7.09 -11.95
CA LEU A 548 0.66 6.54 -11.05
C LEU A 548 0.16 7.61 -10.08
N SER A 549 0.33 8.89 -10.41
CA SER A 549 -0.22 9.99 -9.62
C SER A 549 -1.73 10.05 -9.77
N LEU A 550 -2.44 10.29 -8.67
CA LEU A 550 -3.86 10.60 -8.64
C LEU A 550 -4.05 11.99 -8.03
N ASP A 551 -4.47 12.92 -8.85
CA ASP A 551 -4.74 14.31 -8.50
C ASP A 551 -6.24 14.59 -8.54
N LEU A 552 -6.73 15.30 -7.51
CA LEU A 552 -8.09 15.78 -7.46
C LEU A 552 -8.05 17.30 -7.52
N VAL A 553 -8.81 17.88 -8.45
CA VAL A 553 -8.91 19.33 -8.61
C VAL A 553 -10.36 19.74 -8.46
N VAL A 554 -10.62 20.77 -7.66
CA VAL A 554 -11.94 21.36 -7.47
C VAL A 554 -12.01 22.64 -8.28
N LYS A 555 -12.93 22.69 -9.22
CA LYS A 555 -13.29 23.90 -9.95
C LYS A 555 -14.47 24.56 -9.23
N LEU A 556 -14.27 25.82 -8.84
CA LEU A 556 -15.30 26.62 -8.18
C LEU A 556 -16.21 27.31 -9.19
N ASP A 557 -17.43 27.68 -8.79
CA ASP A 557 -18.39 28.39 -9.66
C ASP A 557 -17.85 29.72 -10.22
N GLY A 558 -16.85 30.32 -9.54
CA GLY A 558 -16.14 31.52 -9.99
C GLY A 558 -15.00 31.26 -10.98
N GLY A 559 -14.84 30.04 -11.50
CA GLY A 559 -13.83 29.65 -12.47
C GLY A 559 -12.42 29.39 -11.91
N ARG A 560 -12.20 29.60 -10.61
CA ARG A 560 -10.92 29.29 -9.94
C ARG A 560 -10.78 27.79 -9.69
N ASN A 561 -9.56 27.27 -9.87
CA ASN A 561 -9.22 25.90 -9.53
C ASN A 561 -8.42 25.86 -8.22
N CYS A 562 -8.68 24.85 -7.40
CA CYS A 562 -7.91 24.61 -6.19
C CYS A 562 -7.85 23.13 -5.85
N PHE A 563 -6.91 22.75 -5.00
CA PHE A 563 -6.90 21.41 -4.43
C PHE A 563 -7.92 21.29 -3.29
N PRO A 564 -8.56 20.11 -3.09
CA PRO A 564 -9.51 19.88 -2.00
C PRO A 564 -8.99 20.33 -0.62
N GLN A 565 -7.70 20.17 -0.35
CA GLN A 565 -7.02 20.50 0.91
C GLN A 565 -6.98 22.01 1.19
N GLN A 566 -7.08 22.84 0.15
CA GLN A 566 -7.09 24.30 0.28
C GLN A 566 -8.48 24.85 0.60
N LEU A 567 -9.54 24.06 0.37
CA LEU A 567 -10.93 24.47 0.47
C LEU A 567 -11.70 23.78 1.60
N PHE A 568 -11.53 22.47 1.74
CA PHE A 568 -12.39 21.62 2.56
C PHE A 568 -11.77 21.28 3.92
N SER A 569 -12.62 21.17 4.95
CA SER A 569 -12.23 20.60 6.24
C SER A 569 -12.03 19.08 6.15
N GLU A 570 -11.47 18.47 7.20
CA GLU A 570 -11.28 17.00 7.29
C GLU A 570 -12.55 16.21 6.96
N ALA A 571 -13.70 16.60 7.52
CA ALA A 571 -14.97 15.92 7.29
C ALA A 571 -15.37 15.88 5.80
N TYR A 572 -15.22 17.00 5.08
CA TYR A 572 -15.55 17.08 3.65
C TYR A 572 -14.52 16.36 2.78
N ARG A 573 -13.27 16.31 3.21
CA ARG A 573 -12.21 15.52 2.54
C ARG A 573 -12.47 14.02 2.68
N ASP A 574 -12.88 13.57 3.86
CA ASP A 574 -13.30 12.18 4.08
C ASP A 574 -14.56 11.83 3.27
N LEU A 575 -15.54 12.74 3.21
CA LEU A 575 -16.72 12.58 2.35
C LEU A 575 -16.31 12.45 0.88
N LEU A 576 -15.43 13.32 0.40
CA LEU A 576 -14.96 13.29 -0.99
C LEU A 576 -14.24 11.96 -1.31
N ALA A 577 -13.39 11.48 -0.39
CA ALA A 577 -12.76 10.17 -0.51
C ALA A 577 -13.80 9.03 -0.53
N LEU A 578 -14.82 9.10 0.31
CA LEU A 578 -15.89 8.11 0.37
C LEU A 578 -16.71 8.08 -0.92
N LEU A 579 -17.09 9.24 -1.46
CA LEU A 579 -17.76 9.36 -2.75
C LEU A 579 -16.92 8.79 -3.89
N PHE A 580 -15.62 9.08 -3.90
CA PHE A 580 -14.68 8.51 -4.85
C PHE A 580 -14.66 6.97 -4.79
N PHE A 581 -14.48 6.39 -3.60
CA PHE A 581 -14.44 4.92 -3.46
C PHE A 581 -15.77 4.24 -3.79
N VAL A 582 -16.91 4.87 -3.49
CA VAL A 582 -18.24 4.39 -3.91
C VAL A 582 -18.36 4.39 -5.43
N ALA A 583 -17.93 5.47 -6.11
CA ALA A 583 -17.94 5.53 -7.57
C ALA A 583 -17.01 4.46 -8.18
N VAL A 584 -15.79 4.27 -7.66
CA VAL A 584 -14.89 3.20 -8.13
C VAL A 584 -15.49 1.80 -7.90
N ALA A 585 -16.22 1.59 -6.81
CA ALA A 585 -16.92 0.32 -6.56
C ALA A 585 -18.00 0.08 -7.63
N ARG A 586 -18.76 1.11 -8.03
CA ARG A 586 -19.74 1.01 -9.14
C ARG A 586 -19.07 0.64 -10.46
N ARG A 587 -17.96 1.30 -10.80
CA ARG A 587 -17.16 0.99 -12.01
C ARG A 587 -16.61 -0.42 -12.02
N SER A 588 -16.37 -0.99 -10.83
CA SER A 588 -15.99 -2.39 -10.66
C SER A 588 -17.19 -3.33 -10.87
N ALA A 589 -18.38 -2.97 -10.39
CA ALA A 589 -19.60 -3.76 -10.59
C ALA A 589 -20.05 -3.82 -12.07
N GLU A 590 -19.91 -2.71 -12.80
CA GLU A 590 -20.13 -2.66 -14.26
C GLU A 590 -19.25 -3.66 -15.02
N ARG A 591 -18.09 -3.99 -14.44
CA ARG A 591 -17.09 -4.92 -14.98
C ARG A 591 -17.17 -6.33 -14.39
N GLY A 592 -18.21 -6.65 -13.61
CA GLY A 592 -18.46 -8.01 -13.12
C GLY A 592 -18.21 -8.24 -11.63
N GLN A 593 -17.80 -7.23 -10.86
CA GLN A 593 -17.76 -7.32 -9.40
C GLN A 593 -19.18 -7.52 -8.85
N ALA A 594 -19.34 -8.41 -7.88
CA ALA A 594 -20.57 -8.59 -7.12
C ALA A 594 -20.97 -7.28 -6.43
N LYS A 595 -22.26 -6.92 -6.48
CA LYS A 595 -22.81 -5.71 -5.86
C LYS A 595 -22.95 -5.84 -4.34
N VAL A 596 -21.83 -6.00 -3.67
CA VAL A 596 -21.67 -6.11 -2.21
C VAL A 596 -20.69 -5.04 -1.76
N LEU A 597 -21.10 -4.19 -0.81
CA LEU A 597 -20.25 -3.15 -0.25
C LEU A 597 -20.35 -3.12 1.28
N ILE A 598 -19.19 -3.11 1.94
CA ILE A 598 -19.08 -3.05 3.39
C ILE A 598 -18.49 -1.70 3.79
N LEU A 599 -19.19 -0.98 4.66
CA LEU A 599 -18.78 0.31 5.20
C LEU A 599 -18.46 0.12 6.69
N ASP A 600 -17.17 -0.04 7.01
CA ASP A 600 -16.70 -0.31 8.37
C ASP A 600 -16.40 1.00 9.11
N ASP A 601 -17.38 1.48 9.88
CA ASP A 601 -17.24 2.64 10.77
C ASP A 601 -16.71 3.92 10.06
N VAL A 602 -17.17 4.16 8.82
CA VAL A 602 -16.58 5.17 7.89
C VAL A 602 -17.08 6.61 8.06
N LEU A 603 -18.20 6.84 8.75
CA LEU A 603 -18.88 8.14 8.79
C LEU A 603 -18.59 8.98 10.05
N GLN A 604 -17.56 8.64 10.82
CA GLN A 604 -17.38 9.19 12.17
C GLN A 604 -16.95 10.68 12.20
N SER A 605 -16.21 11.14 11.20
CA SER A 605 -15.69 12.52 11.10
C SER A 605 -16.73 13.51 10.56
N VAL A 606 -17.78 13.01 9.91
CA VAL A 606 -18.81 13.82 9.24
C VAL A 606 -19.93 14.18 10.21
N ASP A 607 -20.55 15.35 10.08
CA ASP A 607 -21.71 15.75 10.89
C ASP A 607 -22.99 14.97 10.53
N SER A 608 -23.99 15.01 11.40
CA SER A 608 -25.23 14.23 11.24
C SER A 608 -26.02 14.54 9.98
N THR A 609 -26.02 15.80 9.52
CA THR A 609 -26.81 16.24 8.37
C THR A 609 -26.20 15.68 7.09
N VAL A 610 -24.88 15.83 6.95
CA VAL A 610 -24.14 15.30 5.81
C VAL A 610 -24.14 13.76 5.81
N ARG A 611 -24.04 13.11 6.98
CA ARG A 611 -24.19 11.64 7.09
C ARG A 611 -25.53 11.15 6.55
N GLN A 612 -26.61 11.85 6.91
CA GLN A 612 -27.94 11.50 6.44
C GLN A 612 -28.05 11.64 4.92
N ALA A 613 -27.68 12.80 4.39
CA ALA A 613 -27.74 13.08 2.95
C ALA A 613 -26.88 12.10 2.14
N PHE A 614 -25.70 11.74 2.66
CA PHE A 614 -24.86 10.71 2.05
C PHE A 614 -25.54 9.34 2.00
N VAL A 615 -26.15 8.88 3.11
CA VAL A 615 -26.82 7.56 3.14
C VAL A 615 -28.06 7.54 2.27
N GLU A 616 -28.84 8.63 2.22
CA GLU A 616 -29.97 8.78 1.30
C GLU A 616 -29.51 8.64 -0.15
N HIS A 617 -28.47 9.39 -0.53
CA HIS A 617 -27.87 9.29 -1.87
C HIS A 617 -27.34 7.88 -2.16
N LEU A 618 -26.66 7.24 -1.20
CA LEU A 618 -26.11 5.90 -1.34
C LEU A 618 -27.21 4.85 -1.57
N LEU A 619 -28.32 4.93 -0.82
CA LEU A 619 -29.45 3.99 -0.95
C LEU A 619 -30.19 4.16 -2.27
N GLU A 620 -30.23 5.38 -2.82
CA GLU A 620 -30.78 5.62 -4.15
C GLU A 620 -29.87 5.06 -5.25
N GLU A 621 -28.58 5.37 -5.23
CA GLU A 621 -27.65 4.94 -6.29
C GLU A 621 -27.34 3.43 -6.23
N LEU A 622 -27.35 2.84 -5.03
CA LEU A 622 -27.00 1.45 -4.78
C LEU A 622 -28.20 0.62 -4.31
N SER A 623 -29.40 0.90 -4.82
CA SER A 623 -30.63 0.19 -4.43
C SER A 623 -30.58 -1.34 -4.62
N GLU A 624 -29.86 -1.80 -5.65
CA GLU A 624 -29.68 -3.24 -5.97
C GLU A 624 -28.51 -3.89 -5.22
N TRP A 625 -27.80 -3.13 -4.39
CA TRP A 625 -26.60 -3.60 -3.68
C TRP A 625 -26.94 -4.15 -2.30
N GLN A 626 -26.18 -5.17 -1.90
CA GLN A 626 -26.15 -5.59 -0.51
C GLN A 626 -25.15 -4.71 0.25
N LEU A 627 -25.66 -3.88 1.15
CA LEU A 627 -24.88 -2.95 1.95
C LEU A 627 -24.71 -3.49 3.37
N ILE A 628 -23.48 -3.50 3.89
CA ILE A 628 -23.20 -3.90 5.27
C ILE A 628 -22.56 -2.73 5.99
N PHE A 629 -23.23 -2.21 7.01
CA PHE A 629 -22.71 -1.14 7.85
C PHE A 629 -22.28 -1.69 9.20
N THR A 630 -21.13 -1.24 9.69
CA THR A 630 -20.82 -1.31 11.12
C THR A 630 -20.95 0.08 11.73
N VAL A 631 -21.56 0.13 12.92
CA VAL A 631 -21.76 1.38 13.66
C VAL A 631 -21.61 1.14 15.16
N HIS A 632 -21.09 2.15 15.87
CA HIS A 632 -20.91 2.12 17.32
C HIS A 632 -21.82 3.09 18.08
N ASP A 633 -22.40 4.08 17.39
CA ASP A 633 -23.31 5.06 17.98
C ASP A 633 -24.77 4.61 17.84
N ARG A 634 -25.51 4.64 18.96
CA ARG A 634 -26.89 4.13 19.03
C ARG A 634 -27.88 5.04 18.31
N PHE A 635 -27.71 6.35 18.44
CA PHE A 635 -28.58 7.32 17.76
C PHE A 635 -28.42 7.21 16.24
N TRP A 636 -27.20 7.03 15.77
CA TRP A 636 -26.88 6.82 14.37
C TRP A 636 -27.46 5.51 13.84
N LEU A 637 -27.43 4.41 14.61
CA LEU A 637 -28.13 3.18 14.24
C LEU A 637 -29.63 3.40 14.04
N GLU A 638 -30.28 4.12 14.96
CA GLU A 638 -31.71 4.43 14.85
C GLU A 638 -32.01 5.28 13.61
N ARG A 639 -31.14 6.24 13.30
CA ARG A 639 -31.25 7.03 12.07
C ARG A 639 -31.09 6.17 10.82
N LEU A 640 -30.06 5.33 10.76
CA LEU A 640 -29.85 4.38 9.66
C LEU A 640 -31.06 3.47 9.47
N ARG A 641 -31.63 2.94 10.56
CA ARG A 641 -32.85 2.12 10.52
C ARG A 641 -34.01 2.89 9.86
N SER A 642 -34.20 4.15 10.23
CA SER A 642 -35.22 5.00 9.62
C SER A 642 -34.97 5.23 8.12
N LEU A 643 -33.71 5.46 7.70
CA LEU A 643 -33.36 5.71 6.31
C LEU A 643 -33.56 4.47 5.44
N PHE A 644 -33.06 3.31 5.88
CA PHE A 644 -33.27 2.03 5.17
C PHE A 644 -34.76 1.70 5.02
N ASN A 645 -35.55 1.88 6.08
CA ASN A 645 -37.00 1.68 6.01
C ASN A 645 -37.68 2.65 5.04
N SER A 646 -37.26 3.92 5.02
CA SER A 646 -37.83 4.94 4.13
C SER A 646 -37.51 4.66 2.67
N ALA A 647 -36.31 4.19 2.38
CA ALA A 647 -35.89 3.73 1.06
C ALA A 647 -36.46 2.36 0.67
N GLN A 648 -37.25 1.71 1.55
CA GLN A 648 -37.73 0.34 1.38
C GLN A 648 -36.62 -0.70 1.14
N HIS A 649 -35.41 -0.39 1.60
CA HIS A 649 -34.23 -1.25 1.44
C HIS A 649 -34.27 -2.37 2.46
N ILE A 650 -34.19 -3.63 2.02
CA ILE A 650 -34.32 -4.78 2.94
C ILE A 650 -33.03 -4.96 3.73
N PHE A 651 -33.12 -5.01 5.07
CA PHE A 651 -31.99 -5.23 5.95
C PHE A 651 -32.30 -6.10 7.16
N VAL A 652 -31.24 -6.63 7.76
CA VAL A 652 -31.25 -7.27 9.09
C VAL A 652 -30.38 -6.47 10.06
N GLU A 653 -30.75 -6.48 11.34
CA GLU A 653 -29.97 -5.84 12.39
C GLU A 653 -29.30 -6.90 13.26
N HIS A 654 -28.00 -6.75 13.50
CA HIS A 654 -27.22 -7.58 14.42
C HIS A 654 -26.61 -6.67 15.48
N GLN A 655 -26.83 -7.00 16.75
CA GLN A 655 -26.26 -6.25 17.86
C GLN A 655 -25.25 -7.13 18.59
N ILE A 656 -24.03 -6.63 18.79
CA ILE A 656 -23.00 -7.25 19.62
C ILE A 656 -23.11 -6.65 21.01
N ARG A 657 -23.47 -7.46 22.00
CA ARG A 657 -23.72 -7.00 23.38
C ARG A 657 -22.41 -6.68 24.10
N ARG A 658 -21.44 -7.58 23.98
CA ARG A 658 -20.13 -7.50 24.65
C ARG A 658 -19.14 -8.42 23.96
N TRP A 659 -17.88 -8.30 24.38
CA TRP A 659 -16.81 -9.19 23.98
C TRP A 659 -16.33 -10.00 25.18
N HIS A 660 -16.13 -11.31 25.01
CA HIS A 660 -15.65 -12.20 26.07
C HIS A 660 -14.34 -12.90 25.66
N PRO A 661 -13.34 -13.03 26.55
CA PRO A 661 -12.02 -13.56 26.19
C PRO A 661 -11.98 -14.97 25.60
N VAL A 662 -12.95 -15.82 25.95
CA VAL A 662 -12.99 -17.23 25.52
C VAL A 662 -13.92 -17.45 24.32
N THR A 663 -15.05 -16.76 24.31
CA THR A 663 -16.13 -16.97 23.32
C THR A 663 -16.10 -15.93 22.20
N GLY A 664 -15.49 -14.76 22.43
CA GLY A 664 -15.39 -13.67 21.47
C GLY A 664 -16.60 -12.73 21.51
N PRO A 665 -16.97 -12.12 20.35
CA PRO A 665 -18.15 -11.28 20.24
C PRO A 665 -19.43 -12.05 20.56
N GLU A 666 -20.19 -11.58 21.54
CA GLU A 666 -21.48 -12.16 21.89
C GLU A 666 -22.61 -11.39 21.21
N LEU A 667 -23.23 -12.02 20.21
CA LEU A 667 -24.43 -11.47 19.58
C LEU A 667 -25.57 -11.42 20.61
N GLN A 668 -26.19 -10.26 20.71
CA GLN A 668 -27.47 -10.13 21.35
C GLN A 668 -28.48 -10.93 20.53
N LEU A 669 -28.94 -12.05 21.09
CA LEU A 669 -30.08 -12.76 20.54
C LEU A 669 -31.28 -11.78 20.48
N PRO A 670 -32.16 -11.88 19.47
CA PRO A 670 -33.36 -11.05 19.39
C PRO A 670 -34.05 -11.02 20.76
N GLY A 671 -34.47 -9.84 21.21
CA GLY A 671 -34.74 -9.54 22.62
C GLY A 671 -35.45 -10.63 23.42
N VAL A 672 -36.42 -11.32 22.83
CA VAL A 672 -37.13 -12.43 23.47
C VAL A 672 -36.32 -13.72 23.63
N ASP A 673 -35.50 -14.14 22.64
CA ASP A 673 -34.70 -15.38 22.72
C ASP A 673 -33.59 -15.23 23.77
N ALA A 674 -33.03 -14.02 23.93
CA ALA A 674 -32.11 -13.69 25.01
C ALA A 674 -32.80 -13.79 26.38
N LEU A 675 -33.99 -13.17 26.51
CA LEU A 675 -34.78 -13.22 27.74
C LEU A 675 -35.18 -14.65 28.11
N THR A 676 -35.55 -15.48 27.13
CA THR A 676 -35.87 -16.90 27.35
C THR A 676 -34.65 -17.68 27.82
N LYS A 677 -33.47 -17.48 27.22
CA LYS A 677 -32.24 -18.17 27.61
C LYS A 677 -31.80 -17.77 29.04
N ASP A 678 -31.81 -16.47 29.33
CA ASP A 678 -31.45 -15.94 30.65
C ASP A 678 -32.43 -16.46 31.72
N LEU A 679 -33.73 -16.47 31.42
CA LEU A 679 -34.74 -16.99 32.34
C LEU A 679 -34.58 -18.50 32.59
N LYS A 680 -34.28 -19.30 31.56
CA LYS A 680 -34.00 -20.74 31.71
C LYS A 680 -32.82 -21.00 32.65
N LEU A 681 -31.74 -20.22 32.52
CA LEU A 681 -30.57 -20.32 33.42
C LEU A 681 -30.93 -19.92 34.87
N LEU A 682 -31.73 -18.86 35.04
CA LEU A 682 -32.18 -18.42 36.36
C LEU A 682 -33.16 -19.40 37.02
N LEU A 683 -33.91 -20.19 36.25
CA LEU A 683 -34.80 -21.21 36.81
C LEU A 683 -34.05 -22.41 37.40
N GLU A 684 -32.78 -22.61 37.02
CA GLU A 684 -31.95 -23.69 37.59
C GLU A 684 -31.39 -23.31 38.97
N HIS A 685 -30.90 -22.08 39.13
CA HIS A 685 -30.14 -21.66 40.33
C HIS A 685 -30.36 -20.20 40.77
N GLY A 686 -31.33 -19.49 40.23
CA GLY A 686 -31.54 -18.06 40.45
C GLY A 686 -32.37 -17.73 41.69
N GLU A 687 -32.14 -16.54 42.24
CA GLU A 687 -32.96 -15.99 43.32
C GLU A 687 -34.36 -15.59 42.83
N PRO A 688 -35.41 -15.65 43.69
CA PRO A 688 -36.80 -15.36 43.32
C PRO A 688 -36.98 -14.02 42.58
N ASP A 689 -36.33 -12.96 43.07
CA ASP A 689 -36.40 -11.61 42.49
C ASP A 689 -35.78 -11.54 41.10
N SER A 690 -34.67 -12.28 40.89
CA SER A 690 -34.01 -12.35 39.59
C SER A 690 -34.87 -13.09 38.57
N ILE A 691 -35.56 -14.16 38.99
CA ILE A 691 -36.50 -14.91 38.15
C ILE A 691 -37.68 -14.01 37.76
N ALA A 692 -38.33 -13.36 38.73
CA ALA A 692 -39.45 -12.45 38.49
C ALA A 692 -39.05 -11.26 37.60
N GLY A 693 -37.88 -10.67 37.88
CA GLY A 693 -37.30 -9.56 37.13
C GLY A 693 -36.95 -9.87 35.67
N LYS A 694 -36.86 -11.15 35.29
CA LYS A 694 -36.70 -11.60 33.88
C LYS A 694 -37.98 -12.14 33.27
N ALA A 695 -38.77 -12.89 34.02
CA ALA A 695 -40.07 -13.40 33.57
C ALA A 695 -41.05 -12.26 33.25
N GLY A 696 -41.04 -11.18 34.03
CA GLY A 696 -41.87 -10.01 33.80
C GLY A 696 -41.64 -9.30 32.46
N PRO A 697 -40.42 -8.88 32.13
CA PRO A 697 -40.09 -8.31 30.83
C PRO A 697 -40.35 -9.26 29.66
N LEU A 698 -40.07 -10.57 29.83
CA LEU A 698 -40.37 -11.59 28.82
C LEU A 698 -41.87 -11.66 28.52
N LEU A 699 -42.70 -11.70 29.56
CA LEU A 699 -44.15 -11.75 29.43
C LEU A 699 -44.70 -10.51 28.70
N GLU A 700 -44.20 -9.31 29.02
CA GLU A 700 -44.62 -8.08 28.34
C GLU A 700 -44.21 -8.07 26.87
N TYR A 701 -43.01 -8.55 26.55
CA TYR A 701 -42.58 -8.72 25.17
C TYR A 701 -43.52 -9.67 24.42
N VAL A 702 -43.83 -10.83 25.00
CA VAL A 702 -44.77 -11.82 24.44
C VAL A 702 -46.14 -11.18 24.20
N CYS A 703 -46.67 -10.43 25.17
CA CYS A 703 -47.96 -9.77 25.03
C CYS A 703 -47.96 -8.71 23.93
N ARG A 704 -46.86 -7.96 23.77
CA ARG A 704 -46.71 -6.95 22.72
C ARG A 704 -46.74 -7.58 21.33
N GLU A 705 -46.00 -8.68 21.13
CA GLU A 705 -46.03 -9.42 19.87
C GLU A 705 -47.42 -10.00 19.61
N LEU A 706 -48.07 -10.61 20.60
CA LEU A 706 -49.42 -11.16 20.45
C LEU A 706 -50.45 -10.08 20.09
N CYS A 707 -50.45 -8.94 20.78
CA CYS A 707 -51.35 -7.84 20.45
C CYS A 707 -51.13 -7.32 19.03
N ALA A 708 -49.86 -7.16 18.61
CA ALA A 708 -49.54 -6.67 17.28
C ALA A 708 -49.93 -7.68 16.17
N ARG A 709 -49.68 -8.97 16.39
CA ARG A 709 -49.90 -10.03 15.38
C ARG A 709 -51.36 -10.44 15.27
N LEU A 710 -52.02 -10.61 16.42
CA LEU A 710 -53.42 -11.01 16.51
C LEU A 710 -54.38 -9.82 16.45
N ARG A 711 -53.85 -8.60 16.24
CA ARG A 711 -54.63 -7.34 16.13
C ARG A 711 -55.57 -7.13 17.33
N LEU A 712 -55.09 -7.46 18.53
CA LEU A 712 -55.89 -7.35 19.74
C LEU A 712 -56.12 -5.87 20.10
N PRO A 713 -57.29 -5.51 20.64
CA PRO A 713 -57.57 -4.15 21.07
C PRO A 713 -56.62 -3.75 22.21
N ILE A 714 -56.04 -2.56 22.18
CA ILE A 714 -55.19 -2.02 23.26
C ILE A 714 -55.77 -0.66 23.66
N PRO A 715 -55.81 -0.30 24.95
CA PRO A 715 -56.21 1.03 25.40
C PRO A 715 -55.38 2.12 24.72
N TYR A 716 -56.00 3.22 24.30
CA TYR A 716 -55.28 4.31 23.64
C TYR A 716 -54.34 5.03 24.62
N ASN A 717 -53.04 5.05 24.30
CA ASN A 717 -52.02 5.81 25.03
C ASN A 717 -51.37 6.85 24.10
N ARG A 718 -51.42 8.13 24.49
CA ARG A 718 -50.81 9.26 23.75
C ARG A 718 -49.30 9.11 23.57
N GLU A 719 -48.60 8.55 24.55
CA GLU A 719 -47.14 8.38 24.53
C GLU A 719 -46.69 7.15 23.72
N ARG A 720 -47.64 6.30 23.28
CA ARG A 720 -47.40 5.02 22.59
C ARG A 720 -46.49 4.04 23.36
N VAL A 721 -46.38 4.20 24.68
CA VAL A 721 -45.69 3.27 25.58
C VAL A 721 -46.73 2.34 26.21
N PHE A 722 -46.67 1.05 25.89
CA PHE A 722 -47.61 0.06 26.42
C PHE A 722 -46.89 -0.90 27.36
N THR A 723 -47.39 -0.99 28.59
CA THR A 723 -46.88 -1.88 29.63
C THR A 723 -47.69 -3.17 29.66
N LEU A 724 -47.24 -4.18 30.42
CA LEU A 724 -48.01 -5.40 30.61
C LEU A 724 -49.44 -5.14 31.13
N HIS A 725 -49.64 -4.10 31.96
CA HIS A 725 -50.96 -3.77 32.48
C HIS A 725 -51.94 -3.47 31.33
N ASP A 726 -51.48 -2.72 30.33
CA ASP A 726 -52.26 -2.30 29.16
C ASP A 726 -52.51 -3.47 28.18
N LEU A 727 -51.56 -4.40 28.11
CA LEU A 727 -51.55 -5.48 27.10
C LEU A 727 -52.23 -6.77 27.58
N TRP A 728 -52.09 -7.12 28.88
CA TRP A 728 -52.46 -8.44 29.38
C TRP A 728 -53.96 -8.74 29.28
N GLY A 729 -54.82 -7.77 29.56
CA GLY A 729 -56.27 -8.00 29.55
C GLY A 729 -56.78 -8.52 28.19
N SER A 730 -56.29 -7.94 27.11
CA SER A 730 -56.65 -8.32 25.74
C SER A 730 -56.07 -9.68 25.35
N VAL A 731 -54.83 -9.95 25.72
CA VAL A 731 -54.17 -11.26 25.49
C VAL A 731 -54.87 -12.37 26.27
N PHE A 732 -55.13 -12.16 27.55
CA PHE A 732 -55.83 -13.11 28.41
C PHE A 732 -57.23 -13.40 27.88
N GLY A 733 -58.00 -12.36 27.55
CA GLY A 733 -59.34 -12.50 27.01
C GLY A 733 -59.35 -13.32 25.71
N SER A 734 -58.45 -13.00 24.77
CA SER A 734 -58.35 -13.66 23.47
C SER A 734 -57.92 -15.14 23.59
N LEU A 735 -56.95 -15.44 24.44
CA LEU A 735 -56.36 -16.77 24.55
C LEU A 735 -57.02 -17.66 25.63
N SER A 736 -57.90 -17.13 26.47
CA SER A 736 -58.57 -17.87 27.55
C SER A 736 -59.47 -19.04 27.09
N SER A 737 -59.84 -19.07 25.82
CA SER A 737 -60.65 -20.13 25.19
C SER A 737 -59.81 -21.21 24.49
N THR A 738 -58.49 -21.09 24.54
CA THR A 738 -57.53 -21.99 23.86
C THR A 738 -56.96 -23.01 24.86
N PRO A 739 -56.20 -24.03 24.42
CA PRO A 739 -55.51 -24.96 25.33
C PRO A 739 -54.57 -24.27 26.34
N LEU A 740 -54.21 -23.00 26.10
CA LEU A 740 -53.36 -22.19 26.98
C LEU A 740 -54.09 -21.62 28.20
N ALA A 741 -55.40 -21.87 28.36
CA ALA A 741 -56.20 -21.34 29.46
C ALA A 741 -55.60 -21.65 30.84
N ALA A 742 -55.04 -22.85 31.03
CA ALA A 742 -54.41 -23.23 32.30
C ALA A 742 -53.13 -22.42 32.57
N THR A 743 -52.27 -22.28 31.56
CA THR A 743 -51.03 -21.49 31.61
C THR A 743 -51.33 -20.01 31.89
N LEU A 744 -52.34 -19.44 31.23
CA LEU A 744 -52.76 -18.06 31.42
C LEU A 744 -53.29 -17.80 32.82
N ARG A 745 -54.07 -18.72 33.40
CA ARG A 745 -54.57 -18.59 34.79
C ARG A 745 -53.43 -18.63 35.81
N LYS A 746 -52.43 -19.50 35.60
CA LYS A 746 -51.23 -19.54 36.45
C LYS A 746 -50.48 -18.20 36.40
N ILE A 747 -50.31 -17.63 35.22
CA ILE A 747 -49.69 -16.30 35.06
C ILE A 747 -50.54 -15.24 35.76
N ASP A 748 -51.86 -15.24 35.56
CA ASP A 748 -52.78 -14.24 36.11
C ASP A 748 -52.80 -14.23 37.64
N SER A 749 -52.71 -15.41 38.29
CA SER A 749 -52.72 -15.52 39.76
C SER A 749 -51.49 -14.91 40.43
N VAL A 750 -50.37 -14.77 39.70
CA VAL A 750 -49.10 -14.31 40.28
C VAL A 750 -48.50 -13.10 39.53
N ARG A 751 -49.17 -12.56 38.50
CA ARG A 751 -48.65 -11.43 37.69
C ARG A 751 -48.40 -10.14 38.49
N GLY A 752 -49.05 -9.98 39.64
CA GLY A 752 -48.81 -8.85 40.55
C GLY A 752 -47.40 -8.87 41.18
N MET A 753 -46.74 -10.02 41.16
CA MET A 753 -45.41 -10.27 41.73
C MET A 753 -44.25 -9.89 40.78
N ARG A 754 -44.55 -9.25 39.65
CA ARG A 754 -43.63 -8.99 38.54
C ARG A 754 -42.42 -8.12 38.90
N ASN A 755 -42.53 -7.34 39.97
CA ASN A 755 -41.46 -6.44 40.41
C ASN A 755 -41.58 -6.13 41.91
N PRO A 756 -41.03 -6.97 42.79
CA PRO A 756 -41.15 -6.78 44.24
C PRO A 756 -40.50 -5.50 44.77
N VAL A 757 -39.63 -4.86 43.96
CA VAL A 757 -38.86 -3.67 44.35
C VAL A 757 -39.52 -2.34 43.93
N ALA A 758 -40.44 -2.34 42.94
CA ALA A 758 -41.02 -1.10 42.39
C ALA A 758 -42.43 -0.76 42.88
N HIS A 759 -43.17 -1.75 43.36
CA HIS A 759 -44.49 -1.54 43.97
C HIS A 759 -44.37 -1.96 45.43
N GLY A 760 -44.32 -0.99 46.36
CA GLY A 760 -44.23 -1.24 47.81
C GLY A 760 -45.50 -1.87 48.40
N ASP A 761 -46.02 -2.94 47.79
CA ASP A 761 -47.09 -3.77 48.34
C ASP A 761 -46.45 -4.76 49.33
N PRO A 762 -46.91 -4.84 50.59
CA PRO A 762 -46.38 -5.78 51.59
C PRO A 762 -46.36 -7.24 51.15
N ARG A 763 -47.20 -7.64 50.17
CA ARG A 763 -47.23 -9.00 49.62
C ARG A 763 -46.09 -9.32 48.65
N SER A 764 -45.38 -8.32 48.15
CA SER A 764 -44.24 -8.50 47.25
C SER A 764 -42.95 -8.90 47.96
N LEU A 765 -42.89 -8.72 49.29
CA LEU A 765 -41.68 -8.96 50.09
C LEU A 765 -41.48 -10.45 50.45
N GLU A 766 -42.41 -11.33 50.09
CA GLU A 766 -42.39 -12.76 50.43
C GLU A 766 -42.55 -13.65 49.19
N LEU A 767 -41.90 -13.32 48.05
CA LEU A 767 -41.89 -14.28 46.93
C LEU A 767 -41.14 -15.54 47.31
N THR A 768 -41.85 -16.67 47.39
CA THR A 768 -41.18 -17.95 47.58
C THR A 768 -40.47 -18.36 46.28
N SER A 769 -39.36 -19.12 46.41
CA SER A 769 -38.67 -19.69 45.24
C SER A 769 -39.60 -20.57 44.40
N VAL A 770 -40.56 -21.25 45.03
CA VAL A 770 -41.57 -22.07 44.33
C VAL A 770 -42.49 -21.21 43.47
N GLU A 771 -42.97 -20.07 43.97
CA GLU A 771 -43.84 -19.16 43.22
C GLU A 771 -43.08 -18.47 42.07
N ALA A 772 -41.85 -18.01 42.32
CA ALA A 772 -41.01 -17.42 41.29
C ALA A 772 -40.73 -18.40 40.14
N CYS A 773 -40.35 -19.64 40.47
CA CYS A 773 -40.13 -20.70 39.49
C CYS A 773 -41.41 -21.09 38.76
N SER A 774 -42.55 -21.17 39.46
CA SER A 774 -43.86 -21.44 38.86
C SER A 774 -44.25 -20.36 37.84
N PHE A 775 -44.07 -19.08 38.20
CA PHE A 775 -44.31 -17.96 37.31
C PHE A 775 -43.38 -17.98 36.08
N GLY A 776 -42.07 -18.13 36.30
CA GLY A 776 -41.08 -18.18 35.21
C GLY A 776 -41.35 -19.34 34.24
N ASN A 777 -41.68 -20.52 34.75
CA ASN A 777 -42.06 -21.67 33.92
C ASN A 777 -43.35 -21.42 33.13
N ALA A 778 -44.37 -20.81 33.74
CA ALA A 778 -45.63 -20.50 33.04
C ALA A 778 -45.42 -19.47 31.91
N VAL A 779 -44.54 -18.47 32.11
CA VAL A 779 -44.17 -17.51 31.06
C VAL A 779 -43.40 -18.19 29.92
N LEU A 780 -42.48 -19.12 30.23
CA LEU A 780 -41.79 -19.91 29.22
C LEU A 780 -42.74 -20.82 28.44
N GLU A 781 -43.67 -21.48 29.13
CA GLU A 781 -44.69 -22.34 28.52
C GLU A 781 -45.57 -21.54 27.55
N LEU A 782 -46.00 -20.33 27.95
CA LEU A 782 -46.72 -19.43 27.06
C LEU A 782 -45.88 -19.04 25.84
N TYR A 783 -44.61 -18.64 26.05
CA TYR A 783 -43.70 -18.27 24.98
C TYR A 783 -43.48 -19.40 23.96
N GLU A 784 -43.24 -20.62 24.44
CA GLU A 784 -43.01 -21.80 23.59
C GLU A 784 -44.27 -22.21 22.82
N ALA A 785 -45.45 -21.99 23.41
CA ALA A 785 -46.71 -22.25 22.74
C ALA A 785 -47.05 -21.22 21.65
N VAL A 786 -46.65 -19.97 21.81
CA VAL A 786 -46.98 -18.89 20.85
C VAL A 786 -45.86 -18.59 19.87
N ARG A 787 -44.69 -19.23 20.00
CA ARG A 787 -43.54 -19.03 19.12
C ARG A 787 -42.83 -20.33 18.80
N CYS A 788 -42.76 -20.67 17.52
CA CYS A 788 -42.14 -21.91 17.06
C CYS A 788 -40.62 -21.94 17.35
N SER A 789 -40.15 -23.01 17.99
CA SER A 789 -38.73 -23.22 18.32
C SER A 789 -37.84 -23.37 17.08
N SER A 790 -38.34 -23.99 16.00
CA SER A 790 -37.58 -24.26 14.76
C SER A 790 -37.54 -23.06 13.81
N CYS A 791 -38.70 -22.46 13.51
CA CYS A 791 -38.78 -21.38 12.50
C CYS A 791 -38.81 -19.97 13.10
N LYS A 792 -38.86 -19.85 14.44
CA LYS A 792 -38.86 -18.58 15.21
C LYS A 792 -40.02 -17.63 14.88
N ARG A 793 -41.06 -18.11 14.21
CA ARG A 793 -42.30 -17.36 13.91
C ARG A 793 -43.24 -17.38 15.11
N TRP A 794 -43.94 -16.26 15.29
CA TRP A 794 -45.02 -16.09 16.26
C TRP A 794 -46.36 -16.59 15.70
N ALA A 795 -47.28 -16.94 16.60
CA ALA A 795 -48.68 -17.17 16.29
C ALA A 795 -49.27 -15.96 15.55
N ASN A 796 -50.10 -16.22 14.54
CA ASN A 796 -50.73 -15.19 13.72
C ASN A 796 -52.14 -15.64 13.31
N GLU A 797 -53.00 -14.71 12.89
CA GLU A 797 -54.33 -15.05 12.40
C GLU A 797 -54.23 -15.82 11.06
N GLY A 798 -54.65 -17.09 11.08
CA GLY A 798 -55.15 -17.78 9.89
C GLY A 798 -54.16 -18.29 8.84
N LYS A 799 -52.90 -18.64 9.16
CA LYS A 799 -52.02 -19.36 8.21
C LYS A 799 -51.24 -20.50 8.85
N HIS A 800 -51.43 -21.70 8.31
CA HIS A 800 -50.55 -22.85 8.52
C HIS A 800 -49.14 -22.54 7.99
N CYS A 801 -48.15 -22.98 8.75
CA CYS A 801 -46.80 -23.15 8.24
C CYS A 801 -46.80 -24.38 7.32
N SER A 802 -46.30 -24.24 6.08
CA SER A 802 -46.25 -25.31 5.08
C SER A 802 -45.26 -26.44 5.40
N ASP A 803 -44.43 -26.26 6.44
CA ASP A 803 -43.44 -27.24 6.88
C ASP A 803 -44.00 -27.98 8.11
N SER A 804 -44.42 -29.24 7.92
CA SER A 804 -44.64 -30.19 9.01
C SER A 804 -43.32 -30.39 9.80
N PRO A 805 -43.29 -30.33 11.15
CA PRO A 805 -44.38 -30.21 12.11
C PRO A 805 -44.34 -28.84 12.82
N CYS A 806 -44.54 -27.75 12.11
CA CYS A 806 -44.60 -26.43 12.73
C CYS A 806 -46.00 -26.16 13.30
N VAL A 807 -46.32 -26.81 14.43
CA VAL A 807 -47.62 -26.64 15.12
C VAL A 807 -47.55 -25.45 16.07
N VAL A 808 -48.02 -24.30 15.60
CA VAL A 808 -48.51 -23.22 16.49
C VAL A 808 -49.89 -22.83 15.96
N ASP A 809 -50.87 -23.71 16.19
CA ASP A 809 -52.28 -23.44 15.88
C ASP A 809 -52.96 -22.92 17.14
N ILE A 810 -53.09 -21.60 17.22
CA ILE A 810 -54.00 -20.97 18.17
C ILE A 810 -55.24 -20.60 17.37
N GLN A 811 -56.22 -21.51 17.31
CA GLN A 811 -57.55 -21.18 16.80
C GLN A 811 -58.22 -20.25 17.81
N LEU A 812 -58.20 -18.95 17.52
CA LEU A 812 -58.94 -17.96 18.29
C LEU A 812 -60.45 -18.17 18.06
N ALA A 813 -61.20 -18.34 19.16
CA ALA A 813 -62.65 -18.30 19.08
C ALA A 813 -63.09 -16.88 18.70
N ARG A 814 -63.68 -16.72 17.51
CA ARG A 814 -64.34 -15.47 17.12
C ARG A 814 -65.52 -15.23 18.07
N LYS A 815 -65.55 -14.07 18.73
CA LYS A 815 -66.77 -13.47 19.27
C LYS A 815 -67.14 -12.27 18.41
#